data_AF-A0A5C6D2Z6-F1
#
_entry.id   AF-A0A5C6D2Z6-F1
#
_cell.length_a   1.000
_cell.length_b   1.000
_cell.length_c   1.000
_cell.angle_alpha   90.00
_cell.angle_beta   90.00
_cell.angle_gamma   90.00
#
_symmetry.space_group_name_H-M   'P 1'
#
loop_
_entity.id
_entity.type
_entity.pdbx_description
1 polymer ?
#
loop_
_entity_poly.entity_id
_entity_poly.type
_entity_poly.pdbx_seq_one_letter_code
_entity_poly.pdbx_strand_id
1 'polypeptide(L)'
;MFRVNARILFVLSLALFTRLWANGEESSDGIELFETRIRPVLVESCYECHSVEADEIEGELTLDNRAAVLRGGRSGAVIVPSDPAGSRLLRALQYDDPELQMPPGGKLPEEVIADFRRWIELGAPDPREGSAASLETISSRAASHWAFKPPVRPDVTESDADKWATNAIDKLILAELNSAGLSPAPQATRGEFIRRLYFDLVGLPPSWEEVQAFEEDKSQEADRKLVDKLLESPQFGERWARHWLDVARFADTKGYVFKEDRIFPHAYKYRDWVVGAFNDNMPIDKFLMYQIAADSMIQGDEDRHHLAAQGFVTLGRRFINNPHDIVADRIDVVFRGMMGMTVACARCHDHKFDPITDEDYYALYGMFESSEEVQDEDLPLRLADKAAPQNVGVFIRGNAQNRSKPVPRGFPKFFTVSAQTVKAGSGRLELARAIVSPENPLTARVFVNRVWGHLFGEQLVRTPSDFGLRSEAPRQQAVLDLLAVDFVESGWSLKWLVRELVTSSTYRQSSQATPELLVADPENLLWGRMNRRRRDFEALRDGLLAVSGRLDKRIGGESERIDTEEGGTRRTLYAHIDRQNLPGVFRSFDFASPDAHSPERPHTLVPQQALFLLNNPMIQVVARDLVALLATEGSDDRVAELYRRVFAREPSAKELEQAREFLKRGSPNPLPKDEWSFGYGQISFSNERATVKIEPLNYFVENRWQAQIEYPEKGFGHLSVTPEGGHPGNRTDCCSIRRWTAPEAGKMVITGELARPSENGDGIEASIVSSRQGVIASWIVEQGAQLTEVELPVVESGETIDFVVGCRGNAGWDSFQWKVSLALESSTGWQKWSSQQDFRGPRPEPLDLWMQLAQVLLVSNEFLFID
;
A
#
# COMPACT_ATOMS: atom_id res chain seq x y z
N MET A 1 -36.00 75.88 13.19
CA MET A 1 -37.08 76.83 13.56
C MET A 1 -37.76 76.28 14.82
N PHE A 2 -38.23 77.16 15.69
CA PHE A 2 -38.35 77.00 17.15
C PHE A 2 -39.34 75.92 17.70
N ARG A 3 -38.98 75.41 18.89
CA ARG A 3 -39.80 74.68 19.89
C ARG A 3 -40.93 75.52 20.48
N VAL A 4 -42.05 74.90 20.89
CA VAL A 4 -42.83 75.13 22.15
C VAL A 4 -43.65 73.84 22.45
N ASN A 5 -43.32 72.99 23.45
CA ASN A 5 -43.84 72.89 24.84
C ASN A 5 -45.39 72.90 24.97
N ALA A 6 -46.11 72.21 25.87
CA ALA A 6 -45.90 71.13 26.83
C ALA A 6 -47.27 70.90 27.58
N ARG A 7 -47.51 69.68 28.12
CA ARG A 7 -48.25 69.36 29.39
C ARG A 7 -49.80 69.52 29.39
N ILE A 8 -50.67 68.72 30.05
CA ILE A 8 -50.71 67.78 31.21
C ILE A 8 -52.08 67.02 31.09
N LEU A 9 -52.22 65.67 31.16
CA LEU A 9 -52.32 64.74 32.32
C LEU A 9 -53.70 64.66 33.02
N PHE A 10 -54.43 63.51 32.91
CA PHE A 10 -54.95 62.60 33.97
C PHE A 10 -56.07 61.67 33.40
N VAL A 11 -55.89 60.36 33.20
CA VAL A 11 -55.94 59.18 34.13
C VAL A 11 -57.30 58.45 34.13
N LEU A 12 -57.22 57.10 34.15
CA LEU A 12 -58.24 56.05 34.38
C LEU A 12 -58.80 55.30 33.16
N SER A 13 -58.13 54.20 32.79
CA SER A 13 -58.72 52.85 32.63
C SER A 13 -57.77 51.92 31.84
N LEU A 14 -56.75 51.35 32.51
CA LEU A 14 -56.05 50.18 31.97
C LEU A 14 -55.48 49.36 33.14
N ALA A 15 -56.31 48.48 33.68
CA ALA A 15 -55.90 47.42 34.59
C ALA A 15 -56.80 46.22 34.32
N LEU A 16 -56.32 45.27 33.51
CA LEU A 16 -56.58 43.82 33.59
C LEU A 16 -55.96 43.16 32.35
N PHE A 17 -54.67 42.85 32.45
CA PHE A 17 -54.00 41.66 31.92
C PHE A 17 -52.52 41.78 32.33
N THR A 18 -52.27 41.68 33.63
CA THR A 18 -50.95 41.36 34.16
C THR A 18 -50.58 39.96 33.68
N ARG A 19 -49.71 39.88 32.67
CA ARG A 19 -48.88 38.69 32.45
C ARG A 19 -47.95 38.59 33.65
N LEU A 20 -48.14 37.56 34.46
CA LEU A 20 -47.15 37.09 35.43
C LEU A 20 -45.85 36.82 34.67
N TRP A 21 -44.90 37.76 34.76
CA TRP A 21 -43.50 37.41 34.76
C TRP A 21 -43.21 36.98 36.19
N ALA A 22 -43.35 35.67 36.45
CA ALA A 22 -42.69 35.08 37.59
C ALA A 22 -41.19 35.20 37.31
N ASN A 23 -40.54 36.17 37.93
CA ASN A 23 -39.17 35.95 38.38
C ASN A 23 -39.26 34.70 39.25
N GLY A 24 -38.81 33.56 38.72
CA GLY A 24 -38.68 32.35 39.52
C GLY A 24 -37.66 32.62 40.61
N GLU A 25 -38.11 32.86 41.83
CA GLU A 25 -37.35 32.42 42.99
C GLU A 25 -37.09 30.93 42.77
N GLU A 26 -35.83 30.54 42.59
CA GLU A 26 -35.43 29.14 42.65
C GLU A 26 -36.07 28.56 43.91
N SER A 27 -36.89 27.51 43.80
CA SER A 27 -37.61 27.02 44.98
C SER A 27 -36.59 26.63 46.04
N SER A 28 -36.73 27.16 47.25
CA SER A 28 -35.87 26.80 48.40
C SER A 28 -35.76 25.28 48.54
N ASP A 29 -36.86 24.60 48.28
CA ASP A 29 -37.01 23.15 48.35
C ASP A 29 -36.18 22.43 47.28
N GLY A 30 -36.02 23.02 46.09
CA GLY A 30 -35.21 22.45 45.01
C GLY A 30 -33.71 22.62 45.26
N ILE A 31 -33.29 23.76 45.83
CA ILE A 31 -31.90 23.98 46.25
C ILE A 31 -31.53 23.05 47.42
N GLU A 32 -32.44 22.91 48.40
CA GLU A 32 -32.25 21.98 49.52
C GLU A 32 -32.14 20.53 49.03
N LEU A 33 -33.02 20.11 48.11
CA LEU A 33 -32.96 18.81 47.46
C LEU A 33 -31.63 18.62 46.71
N PHE A 34 -31.17 19.64 46.00
CA PHE A 34 -29.90 19.60 45.29
C PHE A 34 -28.72 19.35 46.24
N GLU A 35 -28.56 20.17 47.28
CA GLU A 35 -27.41 20.07 48.20
C GLU A 35 -27.44 18.80 49.04
N THR A 36 -28.62 18.33 49.44
CA THR A 36 -28.74 17.19 50.37
C THR A 36 -28.84 15.82 49.69
N ARG A 37 -29.37 15.75 48.47
CA ARG A 37 -29.67 14.47 47.79
C ARG A 37 -29.00 14.31 46.43
N ILE A 38 -28.83 15.39 45.67
CA ILE A 38 -28.28 15.32 44.30
C ILE A 38 -26.76 15.45 44.29
N ARG A 39 -26.24 16.51 44.92
CA ARG A 39 -24.81 16.84 44.91
C ARG A 39 -23.93 15.73 45.49
N PRO A 40 -24.27 15.06 46.61
CA PRO A 40 -23.45 13.95 47.12
C PRO A 40 -23.30 12.83 46.10
N VAL A 41 -24.36 12.51 45.36
CA VAL A 41 -24.35 11.48 44.32
C VAL A 41 -23.53 11.90 43.10
N LEU A 42 -23.63 13.17 42.68
CA LEU A 42 -22.78 13.70 41.61
C LEU A 42 -21.29 13.59 41.97
N VAL A 43 -20.93 13.90 43.22
CA VAL A 43 -19.55 13.80 43.72
C VAL A 43 -19.09 12.35 43.75
N GLU A 44 -19.89 11.44 44.32
CA GLU A 44 -19.49 10.05 44.56
C GLU A 44 -19.53 9.18 43.29
N SER A 45 -20.46 9.44 42.38
CA SER A 45 -20.76 8.54 41.26
C SER A 45 -20.54 9.16 39.88
N CYS A 46 -20.27 10.47 39.77
CA CYS A 46 -20.18 11.13 38.46
C CYS A 46 -18.89 11.91 38.24
N TYR A 47 -18.30 12.51 39.27
CA TYR A 47 -17.17 13.43 39.10
C TYR A 47 -15.87 12.76 38.65
N GLU A 48 -15.70 11.45 38.88
CA GLU A 48 -14.53 10.69 38.40
C GLU A 48 -14.36 10.82 36.86
N CYS A 49 -15.47 10.93 36.11
CA CYS A 49 -15.46 11.09 34.66
C CYS A 49 -16.07 12.42 34.16
N HIS A 50 -16.83 13.12 35.00
CA HIS A 50 -17.59 14.33 34.63
C HIS A 50 -17.31 15.51 35.57
N SER A 51 -16.06 15.75 35.93
CA SER A 51 -15.62 16.97 36.62
C SER A 51 -14.42 17.62 35.91
N VAL A 52 -14.13 18.88 36.22
CA VAL A 52 -12.96 19.57 35.64
C VAL A 52 -11.61 18.99 36.12
N GLU A 53 -11.62 18.24 37.21
CA GLU A 53 -10.45 17.57 37.79
C GLU A 53 -10.31 16.11 37.35
N ALA A 54 -11.22 15.60 36.50
CA ALA A 54 -11.14 14.23 35.99
C ALA A 54 -9.97 14.05 35.02
N ASP A 55 -9.26 12.92 35.14
CA ASP A 55 -8.14 12.57 34.24
C ASP A 55 -8.61 12.43 32.77
N GLU A 56 -9.82 11.91 32.57
CA GLU A 56 -10.51 11.86 31.27
C GLU A 56 -11.94 12.38 31.42
N ILE A 57 -12.27 13.48 30.73
CA ILE A 57 -13.61 14.09 30.76
C ILE A 57 -14.50 13.44 29.70
N GLU A 58 -15.39 12.55 30.14
CA GLU A 58 -16.24 11.77 29.24
C GLU A 58 -17.35 12.61 28.61
N GLY A 59 -17.54 12.42 27.30
CA GLY A 59 -18.58 13.10 26.51
C GLY A 59 -18.48 14.64 26.53
N GLU A 60 -17.33 15.21 26.89
CA GLU A 60 -17.14 16.67 27.07
C GLU A 60 -18.15 17.29 28.06
N LEU A 61 -18.67 16.48 28.97
CA LEU A 61 -19.66 16.86 29.96
C LEU A 61 -19.01 16.98 31.34
N THR A 62 -19.24 18.11 31.99
CA THR A 62 -18.87 18.32 33.40
C THR A 62 -20.12 18.67 34.20
N LEU A 63 -20.29 17.99 35.32
CA LEU A 63 -21.48 18.04 36.18
C LEU A 63 -21.21 18.77 37.50
N ASP A 64 -20.00 19.28 37.71
CA ASP A 64 -19.50 19.92 38.93
C ASP A 64 -19.74 21.44 38.99
N ASN A 65 -20.18 22.04 37.89
CA ASN A 65 -20.52 23.46 37.78
C ASN A 65 -21.87 23.68 37.06
N ARG A 66 -22.69 24.63 37.56
CA ARG A 66 -24.01 24.95 36.99
C ARG A 66 -23.97 25.35 35.53
N ALA A 67 -23.09 26.28 35.16
CA ALA A 67 -22.98 26.76 33.79
C ALA A 67 -22.56 25.64 32.82
N ALA A 68 -21.73 24.69 33.28
CA ALA A 68 -21.35 23.52 32.52
C ALA A 68 -22.50 22.52 32.33
N VAL A 69 -23.28 22.27 33.40
CA VAL A 69 -24.49 21.44 33.36
C VAL A 69 -25.52 21.99 32.37
N LEU A 70 -25.74 23.31 32.38
CA LEU A 70 -26.67 23.99 31.46
C LEU A 70 -26.16 23.99 30.01
N ARG A 71 -24.84 24.12 29.81
CA ARG A 71 -24.20 23.99 28.48
C ARG A 71 -24.37 22.58 27.91
N GLY A 72 -24.30 21.55 28.76
CA GLY A 72 -24.29 20.15 28.35
C GLY A 72 -22.92 19.70 27.82
N GLY A 73 -22.93 18.53 27.17
CA GLY A 73 -21.73 17.89 26.60
C GLY A 73 -21.82 17.75 25.08
N ARG A 74 -20.96 16.90 24.50
CA ARG A 74 -20.82 16.66 23.04
C ARG A 74 -22.15 16.42 22.34
N SER A 75 -23.02 15.61 22.93
CA SER A 75 -24.30 15.27 22.32
C SER A 75 -25.46 16.21 22.73
N GLY A 76 -25.15 17.39 23.29
CA GLY A 76 -26.12 18.46 23.61
C GLY A 76 -26.47 18.59 25.09
N ALA A 77 -27.61 19.25 25.36
CA ALA A 77 -28.08 19.52 26.72
C ALA A 77 -28.28 18.21 27.51
N VAL A 78 -27.69 18.15 28.71
CA VAL A 78 -27.82 16.98 29.59
C VAL A 78 -29.08 17.04 30.46
N ILE A 79 -29.52 18.25 30.80
CA ILE A 79 -30.72 18.54 31.59
C ILE A 79 -31.55 19.59 30.84
N VAL A 80 -32.86 19.34 30.80
CA VAL A 80 -33.88 20.29 30.32
C VAL A 80 -34.73 20.68 31.54
N PRO A 81 -34.60 21.91 32.07
CA PRO A 81 -35.34 22.33 33.26
C PRO A 81 -36.85 22.11 33.12
N SER A 82 -37.47 21.54 34.17
CA SER A 82 -38.90 21.21 34.23
C SER A 82 -39.37 20.14 33.23
N ASP A 83 -38.47 19.48 32.49
CA ASP A 83 -38.78 18.38 31.58
C ASP A 83 -37.89 17.15 31.86
N PRO A 84 -38.31 16.27 32.79
CA PRO A 84 -37.60 15.02 33.06
C PRO A 84 -37.53 14.08 31.86
N ALA A 85 -38.54 14.09 30.98
CA ALA A 85 -38.60 13.20 29.82
C ALA A 85 -37.62 13.63 28.72
N GLY A 86 -37.42 14.94 28.57
CA GLY A 86 -36.41 15.52 27.67
C GLY A 86 -34.98 15.53 28.23
N SER A 87 -34.79 15.23 29.52
CA SER A 87 -33.48 15.31 30.19
C SER A 87 -32.67 14.02 30.03
N ARG A 88 -31.55 14.10 29.31
CA ARG A 88 -30.68 12.95 29.04
C ARG A 88 -30.05 12.36 30.30
N LEU A 89 -29.72 13.19 31.30
CA LEU A 89 -29.17 12.71 32.57
C LEU A 89 -30.09 11.65 33.20
N LEU A 90 -31.40 11.93 33.25
CA LEU A 90 -32.34 11.01 33.87
C LEU A 90 -32.49 9.70 33.07
N ARG A 91 -32.48 9.79 31.73
CA ARG A 91 -32.46 8.60 30.87
C ARG A 91 -31.21 7.74 31.12
N ALA A 92 -30.07 8.40 31.35
CA ALA A 92 -28.80 7.72 31.65
C ALA A 92 -28.83 6.92 32.95
N LEU A 93 -29.46 7.50 33.99
CA LEU A 93 -29.57 6.89 35.32
C LEU A 93 -30.58 5.73 35.36
N GLN A 94 -31.59 5.74 34.47
CA GLN A 94 -32.65 4.74 34.46
C GLN A 94 -32.23 3.38 33.89
N TYR A 95 -31.16 3.34 33.07
CA TYR A 95 -30.69 2.16 32.35
C TYR A 95 -31.67 1.56 31.35
N ASP A 96 -32.77 2.27 31.07
CA ASP A 96 -33.77 1.88 30.07
C ASP A 96 -33.22 1.97 28.64
N ASP A 97 -32.13 2.73 28.47
CA ASP A 97 -31.37 2.84 27.25
C ASP A 97 -30.03 2.09 27.39
N PRO A 98 -29.85 0.95 26.69
CA PRO A 98 -28.60 0.18 26.73
C PRO A 98 -27.36 0.96 26.29
N GLU A 99 -27.55 2.10 25.61
CA GLU A 99 -26.50 2.99 25.10
C GLU A 99 -26.12 4.10 26.05
N LEU A 100 -26.95 4.34 27.05
CA LEU A 100 -26.84 5.46 27.95
C LEU A 100 -27.08 4.92 29.36
N GLN A 101 -26.07 4.25 29.90
CA GLN A 101 -26.11 3.63 31.22
C GLN A 101 -25.00 4.27 32.07
N MET A 102 -25.38 5.16 32.99
CA MET A 102 -24.46 5.81 33.92
C MET A 102 -25.02 5.77 35.35
N PRO A 103 -24.18 5.51 36.38
CA PRO A 103 -22.73 5.40 36.33
C PRO A 103 -22.23 3.97 36.02
N PRO A 104 -21.07 3.79 35.36
CA PRO A 104 -20.60 2.49 34.89
C PRO A 104 -20.40 1.44 36.00
N GLY A 105 -20.21 1.87 37.25
CA GLY A 105 -20.13 1.01 38.44
C GLY A 105 -21.44 0.29 38.83
N GLY A 106 -22.57 0.63 38.19
CA GLY A 106 -23.87 -0.01 38.40
C GLY A 106 -25.02 0.99 38.53
N LYS A 107 -26.25 0.52 38.24
CA LYS A 107 -27.46 1.35 38.33
C LYS A 107 -27.66 1.88 39.76
N LEU A 108 -27.90 3.18 39.90
CA LEU A 108 -28.20 3.81 41.18
C LEU A 108 -29.52 3.29 41.79
N PRO A 109 -29.70 3.35 43.12
CA PRO A 109 -30.96 2.99 43.76
C PRO A 109 -32.14 3.80 43.19
N GLU A 110 -33.30 3.16 43.04
CA GLU A 110 -34.49 3.80 42.46
C GLU A 110 -34.93 5.06 43.22
N GLU A 111 -34.68 5.13 44.53
CA GLU A 111 -34.93 6.32 45.35
C GLU A 111 -34.07 7.51 44.91
N VAL A 112 -32.80 7.27 44.57
CA VAL A 112 -31.89 8.31 44.07
C VAL A 112 -32.33 8.77 42.69
N ILE A 113 -32.72 7.85 41.80
CA ILE A 113 -33.24 8.20 40.47
C ILE A 113 -34.53 9.03 40.60
N ALA A 114 -35.39 8.71 41.56
CA ALA A 114 -36.59 9.47 41.87
C ALA A 114 -36.26 10.89 42.37
N ASP A 115 -35.22 11.05 43.21
CA ASP A 115 -34.73 12.37 43.65
C ASP A 115 -34.23 13.20 42.46
N PHE A 116 -33.46 12.62 41.53
CA PHE A 116 -33.05 13.30 40.28
C PHE A 116 -34.23 13.69 39.42
N ARG A 117 -35.23 12.82 39.25
CA ARG A 117 -36.46 13.13 38.53
C ARG A 117 -37.17 14.33 39.16
N ARG A 118 -37.35 14.30 40.48
CA ARG A 118 -38.01 15.36 41.24
C ARG A 118 -37.27 16.68 41.15
N TRP A 119 -35.95 16.65 41.26
CA TRP A 119 -35.11 17.84 41.11
C TRP A 119 -35.24 18.48 39.72
N ILE A 120 -35.27 17.67 38.66
CA ILE A 120 -35.49 18.18 37.29
C ILE A 120 -36.89 18.79 37.12
N GLU A 121 -37.94 18.15 37.67
CA GLU A 121 -39.31 18.70 37.67
C GLU A 121 -39.36 20.09 38.31
N LEU A 122 -38.61 20.29 39.39
CA LEU A 122 -38.48 21.56 40.11
C LEU A 122 -37.65 22.62 39.37
N GLY A 123 -37.21 22.33 38.14
CA GLY A 123 -36.43 23.26 37.30
C GLY A 123 -34.92 23.07 37.42
N ALA A 124 -34.46 21.99 38.06
CA ALA A 124 -33.05 21.69 38.29
C ALA A 124 -32.23 22.85 38.89
N PRO A 125 -32.70 23.50 39.99
CA PRO A 125 -31.95 24.59 40.63
C PRO A 125 -30.62 24.07 41.18
N ASP A 126 -29.56 24.86 40.97
CA ASP A 126 -28.19 24.50 41.30
C ASP A 126 -27.48 25.76 41.84
N PRO A 127 -27.15 25.81 43.15
CA PRO A 127 -26.58 26.99 43.80
C PRO A 127 -25.07 27.17 43.53
N ARG A 128 -24.45 26.31 42.72
CA ARG A 128 -23.01 26.40 42.41
C ARG A 128 -22.75 27.55 41.45
N GLU A 129 -22.08 28.57 41.95
CA GLU A 129 -21.66 29.75 41.18
C GLU A 129 -20.28 29.58 40.53
N GLY A 130 -20.03 30.32 39.45
CA GLY A 130 -18.75 30.37 38.73
C GLY A 130 -18.88 30.13 37.23
N SER A 131 -17.97 30.71 36.44
CA SER A 131 -17.87 30.39 35.01
C SER A 131 -17.41 28.95 34.84
N ALA A 132 -18.07 28.18 33.98
CA ALA A 132 -17.52 26.91 33.52
C ALA A 132 -16.11 27.18 32.97
N ALA A 133 -15.09 26.48 33.48
CA ALA A 133 -13.77 26.49 32.85
C ALA A 133 -13.96 26.18 31.36
N SER A 134 -13.25 26.90 30.48
CA SER A 134 -13.29 26.62 29.05
C SER A 134 -12.66 25.26 28.82
N LEU A 135 -13.47 24.21 28.85
CA LEU A 135 -13.04 22.90 28.37
C LEU A 135 -12.63 23.07 26.91
N GLU A 136 -11.41 22.67 26.59
CA GLU A 136 -11.02 22.45 25.20
C GLU A 136 -11.81 21.25 24.66
N THR A 137 -13.01 21.54 24.15
CA THR A 137 -13.84 20.58 23.43
C THR A 137 -13.20 20.20 22.10
N ILE A 138 -13.57 19.05 21.53
CA ILE A 138 -13.16 18.68 20.17
C ILE A 138 -13.53 19.80 19.20
N SER A 139 -14.73 20.39 19.35
CA SER A 139 -15.18 21.50 18.51
C SER A 139 -14.28 22.75 18.63
N SER A 140 -13.88 23.14 19.85
CA SER A 140 -13.03 24.32 20.06
C SER A 140 -11.61 24.10 19.52
N ARG A 141 -11.02 22.92 19.76
CA ARG A 141 -9.72 22.54 19.21
C ARG A 141 -9.76 22.55 17.69
N ALA A 142 -10.82 22.02 17.11
CA ALA A 142 -11.01 21.97 15.67
C ALA A 142 -11.16 23.36 15.03
N ALA A 143 -11.81 24.30 15.69
CA ALA A 143 -11.87 25.69 15.23
C ALA A 143 -10.49 26.38 15.20
N SER A 144 -9.57 25.98 16.10
CA SER A 144 -8.22 26.55 16.16
C SER A 144 -7.15 25.78 15.39
N HIS A 145 -7.40 24.51 15.04
CA HIS A 145 -6.42 23.59 14.46
C HIS A 145 -5.90 24.07 13.10
N TRP A 146 -4.58 23.97 12.89
CA TRP A 146 -3.91 24.48 11.70
C TRP A 146 -4.46 23.86 10.40
N ALA A 147 -4.70 22.54 10.40
CA ALA A 147 -5.14 21.80 9.22
C ALA A 147 -6.58 22.11 8.81
N PHE A 148 -7.40 22.61 9.75
CA PHE A 148 -8.82 22.90 9.52
C PHE A 148 -9.09 24.37 9.19
N LYS A 149 -8.05 25.19 9.12
CA LYS A 149 -8.10 26.56 8.61
C LYS A 149 -7.66 26.57 7.14
N PRO A 150 -8.31 27.32 6.24
CA PRO A 150 -7.83 27.47 4.88
C PRO A 150 -6.34 27.89 4.84
N PRO A 151 -5.53 27.35 3.91
CA PRO A 151 -4.14 27.76 3.77
C PRO A 151 -4.04 29.25 3.44
N VAL A 152 -3.07 29.92 4.05
CA VAL A 152 -2.81 31.34 3.85
C VAL A 152 -1.43 31.49 3.22
N ARG A 153 -1.34 32.25 2.13
CA ARG A 153 -0.06 32.58 1.49
C ARG A 153 0.83 33.32 2.51
N PRO A 154 2.02 32.79 2.85
CA PRO A 154 2.92 33.45 3.79
C PRO A 154 3.53 34.72 3.17
N ASP A 155 3.84 35.70 4.02
CA ASP A 155 4.60 36.89 3.63
C ASP A 155 6.06 36.51 3.40
N VAL A 156 6.47 36.44 2.13
CA VAL A 156 7.86 36.17 1.75
C VAL A 156 8.57 37.49 1.48
N THR A 157 9.40 37.95 2.42
CA THR A 157 10.16 39.20 2.24
C THR A 157 11.18 39.08 1.11
N GLU A 158 11.25 40.09 0.24
CA GLU A 158 12.35 40.24 -0.72
C GLU A 158 13.64 40.64 0.01
N SER A 159 14.40 39.65 0.47
CA SER A 159 15.81 39.87 0.83
C SER A 159 16.67 39.49 -0.37
N ASP A 160 17.11 40.49 -1.12
CA ASP A 160 17.92 40.37 -2.34
C ASP A 160 19.37 39.88 -2.12
N ALA A 161 19.75 39.53 -0.89
CA ALA A 161 21.15 39.27 -0.53
C ALA A 161 21.61 37.81 -0.73
N ASP A 162 20.71 36.83 -0.80
CA ASP A 162 21.09 35.41 -0.89
C ASP A 162 20.92 34.84 -2.31
N LYS A 163 22.02 34.38 -2.90
CA LYS A 163 22.06 33.80 -4.25
C LYS A 163 21.58 32.35 -4.30
N TRP A 164 21.41 31.68 -3.16
CA TRP A 164 20.91 30.31 -3.09
C TRP A 164 19.40 30.26 -3.29
N ALA A 165 18.63 31.21 -2.76
CA ALA A 165 17.18 31.16 -2.85
C ALA A 165 16.66 31.66 -4.20
N THR A 166 16.14 30.75 -5.04
CA THR A 166 15.68 31.08 -6.40
C THR A 166 14.18 31.33 -6.49
N ASN A 167 13.40 30.81 -5.55
CA ASN A 167 11.96 30.98 -5.49
C ASN A 167 11.46 31.16 -4.04
N ALA A 168 10.14 31.28 -3.87
CA ALA A 168 9.51 31.49 -2.56
C ALA A 168 9.67 30.28 -1.61
N ILE A 169 9.73 29.05 -2.13
CA ILE A 169 9.98 27.83 -1.36
C ILE A 169 11.37 27.93 -0.71
N ASP A 170 12.39 28.23 -1.52
CA ASP A 170 13.77 28.35 -1.06
C ASP A 170 13.91 29.44 0.00
N LYS A 171 13.24 30.59 -0.18
CA LYS A 171 13.27 31.70 0.79
C LYS A 171 12.73 31.27 2.16
N LEU A 172 11.65 30.49 2.20
CA LEU A 172 11.05 29.99 3.44
C LEU A 172 11.94 28.94 4.13
N ILE A 173 12.48 27.98 3.37
CA ILE A 173 13.41 26.97 3.89
C ILE A 173 14.67 27.65 4.45
N LEU A 174 15.24 28.58 3.70
CA LEU A 174 16.44 29.32 4.11
C LEU A 174 16.19 30.16 5.37
N ALA A 175 15.01 30.75 5.53
CA ALA A 175 14.66 31.50 6.73
C ALA A 175 14.66 30.61 7.98
N GLU A 176 14.08 29.41 7.90
CA GLU A 176 14.10 28.45 9.01
C GLU A 176 15.54 27.95 9.31
N LEU A 177 16.33 27.62 8.29
CA LEU A 177 17.73 27.23 8.45
C LEU A 177 18.55 28.33 9.13
N ASN A 178 18.41 29.58 8.68
CA ASN A 178 19.10 30.72 9.26
C ASN A 178 18.68 30.96 10.72
N SER A 179 17.39 30.78 11.04
CA SER A 179 16.89 30.90 12.42
C SER A 179 17.50 29.84 13.35
N ALA A 180 17.86 28.68 12.81
CA ALA A 180 18.56 27.60 13.50
C ALA A 180 20.09 27.75 13.47
N GLY A 181 20.64 28.79 12.84
CA GLY A 181 22.08 28.99 12.69
C GLY A 181 22.76 27.98 11.73
N LEU A 182 21.99 27.42 10.80
CA LEU A 182 22.43 26.42 9.83
C LEU A 182 22.49 27.01 8.41
N SER A 183 23.20 26.32 7.52
CA SER A 183 23.27 26.64 6.10
C SER A 183 22.90 25.43 5.26
N PRO A 184 22.30 25.62 4.08
CA PRO A 184 21.95 24.52 3.18
C PRO A 184 23.19 23.79 2.68
N ALA A 185 23.01 22.51 2.33
CA ALA A 185 24.00 21.69 1.66
C ALA A 185 24.35 22.27 0.28
N PRO A 186 25.55 21.97 -0.25
CA PRO A 186 25.90 22.40 -1.60
C PRO A 186 24.91 21.83 -2.63
N GLN A 187 24.81 22.50 -3.78
CA GLN A 187 24.05 21.99 -4.91
C GLN A 187 24.67 20.69 -5.43
N ALA A 188 23.83 19.74 -5.83
CA ALA A 188 24.26 18.51 -6.49
C ALA A 188 24.98 18.81 -7.81
N THR A 189 25.87 17.91 -8.21
CA THR A 189 26.50 17.98 -9.54
C THR A 189 25.44 17.84 -10.64
N ARG A 190 25.75 18.29 -11.87
CA ARG A 190 24.80 18.18 -13.00
C ARG A 190 24.43 16.72 -13.29
N GLY A 191 25.40 15.80 -13.25
CA GLY A 191 25.18 14.36 -13.37
C GLY A 191 24.26 13.76 -12.29
N GLU A 192 24.45 14.14 -11.02
CA GLU A 192 23.56 13.72 -9.93
C GLU A 192 22.13 14.26 -10.14
N PHE A 193 22.01 15.54 -10.53
CA PHE A 193 20.72 16.19 -10.73
C PHE A 193 19.91 15.57 -11.88
N ILE A 194 20.51 15.35 -13.06
CA ILE A 194 19.80 14.69 -14.17
C ILE A 194 19.41 13.26 -13.81
N ARG A 195 20.29 12.50 -13.14
CA ARG A 195 19.98 11.14 -12.69
C ARG A 195 18.77 11.13 -11.75
N ARG A 196 18.76 12.03 -10.76
CA ARG A 196 17.64 12.20 -9.82
C ARG A 196 16.33 12.54 -10.55
N LEU A 197 16.35 13.53 -11.44
CA LEU A 197 15.18 13.93 -12.22
C LEU A 197 14.60 12.78 -13.05
N TYR A 198 15.46 11.99 -13.70
CA TYR A 198 15.00 10.85 -14.50
C TYR A 198 14.30 9.78 -13.65
N PHE A 199 14.85 9.45 -12.48
CA PHE A 199 14.16 8.50 -11.58
C PHE A 199 12.89 9.08 -10.96
N ASP A 200 12.89 10.34 -10.54
CA ASP A 200 11.72 10.95 -9.93
C ASP A 200 10.59 11.19 -10.92
N LEU A 201 10.91 11.65 -12.13
CA LEU A 201 9.90 12.08 -13.09
C LEU A 201 9.44 10.94 -13.99
N VAL A 202 10.33 10.03 -14.41
CA VAL A 202 9.98 8.95 -15.36
C VAL A 202 10.27 7.53 -14.83
N GLY A 203 10.96 7.39 -13.69
CA GLY A 203 11.23 6.09 -13.06
C GLY A 203 12.26 5.23 -13.78
N LEU A 204 13.06 5.81 -14.67
CA LEU A 204 14.05 5.11 -15.51
C LEU A 204 15.39 5.86 -15.44
N PRO A 205 16.54 5.18 -15.67
CA PRO A 205 17.82 5.87 -15.78
C PRO A 205 17.90 6.73 -17.06
N PRO A 206 18.65 7.86 -17.05
CA PRO A 206 19.02 8.55 -18.29
C PRO A 206 20.01 7.72 -19.10
N SER A 207 20.06 7.94 -20.41
CA SER A 207 21.18 7.44 -21.22
C SER A 207 22.44 8.26 -20.98
N TRP A 208 23.61 7.69 -21.30
CA TRP A 208 24.88 8.40 -21.24
C TRP A 208 24.88 9.66 -22.11
N GLU A 209 24.35 9.56 -23.32
CA GLU A 209 24.26 10.67 -24.28
C GLU A 209 23.36 11.81 -23.76
N GLU A 210 22.29 11.46 -23.03
CA GLU A 210 21.42 12.45 -22.39
C GLU A 210 22.14 13.17 -21.25
N VAL A 211 22.95 12.45 -20.46
CA VAL A 211 23.81 13.06 -19.43
C VAL A 211 24.82 14.00 -20.06
N GLN A 212 25.55 13.55 -21.08
CA GLN A 212 26.54 14.39 -21.77
C GLN A 212 25.91 15.66 -22.34
N ALA A 213 24.81 15.53 -23.08
CA ALA A 213 24.13 16.67 -23.68
C ALA A 213 23.68 17.70 -22.62
N PHE A 214 23.19 17.23 -21.48
CA PHE A 214 22.80 18.11 -20.38
C PHE A 214 23.99 18.75 -19.67
N GLU A 215 25.08 18.00 -19.46
CA GLU A 215 26.29 18.55 -18.84
C GLU A 215 26.97 19.58 -19.74
N GLU A 216 26.91 19.41 -21.05
CA GLU A 216 27.45 20.35 -22.05
C GLU A 216 26.58 21.60 -22.23
N ASP A 217 25.26 21.52 -22.06
CA ASP A 217 24.37 22.68 -22.11
C ASP A 217 24.60 23.60 -20.90
N LYS A 218 25.30 24.71 -21.13
CA LYS A 218 25.56 25.77 -20.14
C LYS A 218 24.55 26.91 -20.19
N SER A 219 23.45 26.78 -20.95
CA SER A 219 22.41 27.80 -21.01
C SER A 219 21.68 27.92 -19.67
N GLN A 220 21.20 29.13 -19.35
CA GLN A 220 20.43 29.38 -18.11
C GLN A 220 19.11 28.59 -18.07
N GLU A 221 18.60 28.17 -19.23
CA GLU A 221 17.37 27.40 -19.37
C GLU A 221 17.59 25.88 -19.41
N ALA A 222 18.83 25.38 -19.33
CA ALA A 222 19.13 23.96 -19.49
C ALA A 222 18.33 23.08 -18.51
N ASP A 223 18.28 23.49 -17.24
CA ASP A 223 17.56 22.77 -16.19
C ASP A 223 16.05 22.74 -16.46
N ARG A 224 15.49 23.90 -16.86
CA ARG A 224 14.07 24.02 -17.22
C ARG A 224 13.70 23.17 -18.42
N LYS A 225 14.50 23.22 -19.50
CA LYS A 225 14.29 22.40 -20.72
C LYS A 225 14.31 20.91 -20.42
N LEU A 226 15.21 20.45 -19.56
CA LEU A 226 15.26 19.05 -19.15
C LEU A 226 13.99 18.66 -18.39
N VAL A 227 13.57 19.48 -17.42
CA VAL A 227 12.33 19.24 -16.66
C VAL A 227 11.11 19.24 -17.59
N ASP A 228 11.01 20.20 -18.51
CA ASP A 228 9.96 20.24 -19.54
C ASP A 228 9.90 18.94 -20.36
N LYS A 229 11.05 18.51 -20.90
CA LYS A 229 11.16 17.26 -21.68
C LYS A 229 10.67 16.05 -20.87
N LEU A 230 11.02 15.97 -19.59
CA LEU A 230 10.63 14.85 -18.73
C LEU A 230 9.15 14.89 -18.31
N LEU A 231 8.59 16.08 -18.12
CA LEU A 231 7.16 16.25 -17.82
C LEU A 231 6.27 15.99 -19.04
N GLU A 232 6.77 16.23 -20.26
CA GLU A 232 6.08 15.92 -21.52
C GLU A 232 6.23 14.46 -21.94
N SER A 233 7.17 13.72 -21.36
CA SER A 233 7.39 12.31 -21.63
C SER A 233 6.16 11.47 -21.20
N PRO A 234 5.67 10.56 -22.05
CA PRO A 234 4.61 9.63 -21.66
C PRO A 234 4.95 8.73 -20.45
N GLN A 235 6.24 8.53 -20.17
CA GLN A 235 6.71 7.79 -19.00
C GLN A 235 6.47 8.54 -17.69
N PHE A 236 6.20 9.86 -17.74
CA PHE A 236 5.78 10.64 -16.58
C PHE A 236 4.49 10.07 -15.98
N GLY A 237 3.44 9.91 -16.78
CA GLY A 237 2.17 9.35 -16.33
C GLY A 237 2.33 7.95 -15.74
N GLU A 238 3.19 7.11 -16.32
CA GLU A 238 3.49 5.77 -15.78
C GLU A 238 4.15 5.83 -14.39
N ARG A 239 5.14 6.72 -14.20
CA ARG A 239 5.82 6.90 -12.92
C ARG A 239 4.86 7.43 -11.85
N TRP A 240 4.12 8.47 -12.17
CA TRP A 240 3.26 9.17 -11.22
C TRP A 240 1.97 8.40 -10.92
N ALA A 241 1.44 7.62 -11.87
CA ALA A 241 0.29 6.75 -11.63
C ALA A 241 0.55 5.75 -10.51
N ARG A 242 1.78 5.21 -10.41
CA ARG A 242 2.10 4.23 -9.36
C ARG A 242 1.85 4.78 -7.96
N HIS A 243 2.23 6.02 -7.71
CA HIS A 243 2.02 6.69 -6.42
C HIS A 243 0.53 6.82 -6.08
N TRP A 244 -0.31 7.14 -7.07
CA TRP A 244 -1.75 7.19 -6.87
C TRP A 244 -2.39 5.80 -6.69
N LEU A 245 -1.90 4.79 -7.41
CA LEU A 245 -2.46 3.43 -7.36
C LEU A 245 -2.22 2.74 -6.00
N ASP A 246 -1.17 3.14 -5.28
CA ASP A 246 -0.94 2.73 -3.88
C ASP A 246 -2.05 3.28 -2.97
N VAL A 247 -2.36 4.58 -3.11
CA VAL A 247 -3.45 5.26 -2.40
C VAL A 247 -4.80 4.64 -2.75
N ALA A 248 -5.00 4.32 -4.02
CA ALA A 248 -6.22 3.71 -4.55
C ALA A 248 -6.39 2.24 -4.20
N ARG A 249 -5.39 1.60 -3.57
CA ARG A 249 -5.36 0.15 -3.25
C ARG A 249 -5.67 -0.74 -4.46
N PHE A 250 -5.11 -0.36 -5.61
CA PHE A 250 -5.38 -1.02 -6.90
C PHE A 250 -4.94 -2.48 -6.88
N ALA A 251 -5.80 -3.36 -7.38
CA ALA A 251 -5.48 -4.74 -7.70
C ALA A 251 -6.32 -5.22 -8.90
N ASP A 252 -5.82 -6.22 -9.62
CA ASP A 252 -6.58 -6.88 -10.68
C ASP A 252 -7.62 -7.87 -10.10
N THR A 253 -7.56 -8.15 -8.79
CA THR A 253 -8.43 -9.14 -8.13
C THR A 253 -9.20 -8.61 -6.92
N LYS A 254 -10.35 -9.22 -6.67
CA LYS A 254 -11.35 -8.94 -5.62
C LYS A 254 -10.94 -9.33 -4.20
N GLY A 255 -9.88 -10.11 -4.05
CA GLY A 255 -9.59 -10.82 -2.80
C GLY A 255 -10.35 -12.14 -2.70
N TYR A 256 -10.64 -12.59 -1.47
CA TYR A 256 -11.44 -13.81 -1.23
C TYR A 256 -12.92 -13.55 -1.52
N VAL A 257 -13.48 -14.31 -2.46
CA VAL A 257 -14.91 -14.37 -2.79
C VAL A 257 -15.33 -15.83 -2.94
N PHE A 258 -16.59 -16.16 -2.59
CA PHE A 258 -17.07 -17.54 -2.58
C PHE A 258 -17.75 -17.89 -3.89
N LYS A 259 -17.23 -18.89 -4.63
CA LYS A 259 -17.81 -19.42 -5.89
C LYS A 259 -18.02 -18.36 -7.00
N GLU A 260 -17.24 -17.29 -6.98
CA GLU A 260 -17.23 -16.23 -8.00
C GLU A 260 -15.84 -16.08 -8.62
N ASP A 261 -15.76 -15.52 -9.83
CA ASP A 261 -14.48 -15.13 -10.41
C ASP A 261 -13.84 -14.03 -9.57
N ARG A 262 -12.57 -14.26 -9.20
CA ARG A 262 -11.75 -13.37 -8.38
C ARG A 262 -11.20 -12.20 -9.18
N ILE A 263 -11.17 -12.28 -10.51
CA ILE A 263 -10.66 -11.21 -11.37
C ILE A 263 -11.71 -10.09 -11.47
N PHE A 264 -11.27 -8.84 -11.42
CA PHE A 264 -12.06 -7.70 -11.85
C PHE A 264 -11.92 -7.54 -13.37
N PRO A 265 -13.00 -7.69 -14.16
CA PRO A 265 -12.95 -7.46 -15.59
C PRO A 265 -12.44 -6.06 -15.90
N HIS A 266 -11.48 -5.96 -16.83
CA HIS A 266 -10.91 -4.70 -17.31
C HIS A 266 -10.36 -3.76 -16.21
N ALA A 267 -9.95 -4.28 -15.05
CA ALA A 267 -9.36 -3.46 -13.98
C ALA A 267 -8.21 -2.57 -14.45
N TYR A 268 -7.36 -3.10 -15.35
CA TYR A 268 -6.24 -2.39 -15.96
C TYR A 268 -6.64 -1.07 -16.65
N LYS A 269 -7.90 -0.93 -17.11
CA LYS A 269 -8.37 0.32 -17.74
C LYS A 269 -8.46 1.48 -16.75
N TYR A 270 -8.68 1.21 -15.45
CA TYR A 270 -8.55 2.25 -14.42
C TYR A 270 -7.09 2.69 -14.27
N ARG A 271 -6.14 1.75 -14.23
CA ARG A 271 -4.70 2.06 -14.19
C ARG A 271 -4.30 2.90 -15.40
N ASP A 272 -4.71 2.50 -16.60
CA ASP A 272 -4.39 3.20 -17.84
C ASP A 272 -5.06 4.59 -17.89
N TRP A 273 -6.26 4.72 -17.35
CA TRP A 273 -6.92 6.02 -17.19
C TRP A 273 -6.14 6.97 -16.26
N VAL A 274 -5.60 6.47 -15.14
CA VAL A 274 -4.75 7.28 -14.24
C VAL A 274 -3.47 7.73 -14.96
N VAL A 275 -2.83 6.83 -15.71
CA VAL A 275 -1.65 7.15 -16.54
C VAL A 275 -1.97 8.25 -17.56
N GLY A 276 -3.09 8.10 -18.28
CA GLY A 276 -3.57 9.08 -19.25
C GLY A 276 -3.85 10.44 -18.61
N ALA A 277 -4.62 10.45 -17.51
CA ALA A 277 -4.99 11.69 -16.82
C ALA A 277 -3.78 12.52 -16.37
N PHE A 278 -2.72 11.88 -15.89
CA PHE A 278 -1.49 12.59 -15.51
C PHE A 278 -0.67 13.04 -16.73
N ASN A 279 -0.61 12.24 -17.80
CA ASN A 279 0.06 12.64 -19.03
C ASN A 279 -0.63 13.82 -19.73
N ASP A 280 -1.96 13.83 -19.73
CA ASP A 280 -2.80 14.90 -20.27
C ASP A 280 -2.81 16.16 -19.39
N ASN A 281 -2.13 16.11 -18.24
CA ASN A 281 -2.11 17.17 -17.23
C ASN A 281 -3.53 17.57 -16.80
N MET A 282 -4.40 16.58 -16.60
CA MET A 282 -5.74 16.80 -16.09
C MET A 282 -5.67 17.53 -14.75
N PRO A 283 -6.43 18.64 -14.56
CA PRO A 283 -6.55 19.29 -13.28
C PRO A 283 -6.92 18.30 -12.18
N ILE A 284 -6.19 18.31 -11.06
CA ILE A 284 -6.35 17.31 -10.01
C ILE A 284 -7.74 17.38 -9.36
N ASP A 285 -8.35 18.55 -9.26
CA ASP A 285 -9.75 18.68 -8.86
C ASP A 285 -10.70 17.87 -9.76
N LYS A 286 -10.55 17.96 -11.08
CA LYS A 286 -11.32 17.14 -12.04
C LYS A 286 -11.01 15.66 -11.91
N PHE A 287 -9.74 15.31 -11.80
CA PHE A 287 -9.29 13.93 -11.59
C PHE A 287 -9.97 13.30 -10.37
N LEU A 288 -9.95 13.99 -9.22
CA LEU A 288 -10.61 13.53 -7.99
C LEU A 288 -12.13 13.43 -8.15
N MET A 289 -12.76 14.40 -8.83
CA MET A 289 -14.21 14.38 -9.06
C MET A 289 -14.66 13.18 -9.91
N TYR A 290 -13.96 12.90 -11.02
CA TYR A 290 -14.30 11.74 -11.88
C TYR A 290 -14.24 10.43 -11.10
N GLN A 291 -13.27 10.26 -10.21
CA GLN A 291 -13.15 9.02 -9.43
C GLN A 291 -14.33 8.76 -8.48
N ILE A 292 -15.06 9.80 -8.06
CA ILE A 292 -16.23 9.67 -7.18
C ILE A 292 -17.52 9.63 -8.00
N ALA A 293 -17.64 10.44 -9.04
CA ALA A 293 -18.92 10.77 -9.68
C ALA A 293 -18.87 10.91 -11.21
N ALA A 294 -17.95 10.23 -11.91
CA ALA A 294 -17.85 10.30 -13.38
C ALA A 294 -19.19 10.06 -14.10
N ASP A 295 -19.99 9.10 -13.64
CA ASP A 295 -21.31 8.79 -14.18
C ASP A 295 -22.28 9.97 -14.21
N SER A 296 -22.11 10.93 -13.29
CA SER A 296 -22.91 12.16 -13.21
C SER A 296 -22.27 13.37 -13.92
N MET A 297 -21.05 13.23 -14.43
CA MET A 297 -20.27 14.34 -15.03
C MET A 297 -20.16 14.24 -16.55
N ILE A 298 -20.26 13.03 -17.11
CA ILE A 298 -20.02 12.74 -18.51
C ILE A 298 -21.14 13.30 -19.40
N GLN A 299 -20.75 13.96 -20.50
CA GLN A 299 -21.67 14.58 -21.44
C GLN A 299 -21.58 13.91 -22.82
N GLY A 300 -21.99 12.64 -22.89
CA GLY A 300 -22.01 11.87 -24.14
C GLY A 300 -20.83 10.91 -24.31
N ASP A 301 -20.70 10.35 -25.52
CA ASP A 301 -19.80 9.21 -25.77
C ASP A 301 -18.31 9.57 -25.75
N GLU A 302 -17.91 10.80 -26.09
CA GLU A 302 -16.50 11.23 -26.10
C GLU A 302 -15.89 11.18 -24.70
N ASP A 303 -16.67 11.56 -23.69
CA ASP A 303 -16.27 11.57 -22.28
C ASP A 303 -16.42 10.18 -21.61
N ARG A 304 -17.00 9.19 -22.30
CA ARG A 304 -17.34 7.87 -21.72
C ARG A 304 -16.13 7.16 -21.10
N HIS A 305 -14.95 7.39 -21.64
CA HIS A 305 -13.71 6.83 -21.11
C HIS A 305 -13.40 7.27 -19.66
N HIS A 306 -13.90 8.44 -19.21
CA HIS A 306 -13.76 8.89 -17.82
C HIS A 306 -14.54 8.03 -16.81
N LEU A 307 -15.48 7.19 -17.25
CA LEU A 307 -16.14 6.22 -16.36
C LEU A 307 -15.13 5.26 -15.70
N ALA A 308 -14.00 5.00 -16.36
CA ALA A 308 -12.95 4.15 -15.81
C ALA A 308 -12.38 4.68 -14.48
N ALA A 309 -12.45 6.00 -14.24
CA ALA A 309 -11.99 6.65 -13.01
C ALA A 309 -12.62 6.07 -11.74
N GLN A 310 -13.87 5.60 -11.83
CA GLN A 310 -14.59 5.05 -10.69
C GLN A 310 -14.02 3.73 -10.18
N GLY A 311 -13.05 3.15 -10.89
CA GLY A 311 -12.18 2.09 -10.39
C GLY A 311 -11.62 2.39 -8.99
N PHE A 312 -11.39 3.67 -8.65
CA PHE A 312 -10.94 4.10 -7.33
C PHE A 312 -11.87 3.66 -6.17
N VAL A 313 -13.19 3.70 -6.39
CA VAL A 313 -14.21 3.33 -5.37
C VAL A 313 -14.78 1.91 -5.57
N THR A 314 -14.40 1.20 -6.64
CA THR A 314 -14.97 -0.13 -6.96
C THR A 314 -13.94 -1.26 -6.92
N LEU A 315 -12.67 -1.02 -7.26
CA LEU A 315 -11.61 -2.03 -7.33
C LEU A 315 -10.97 -2.32 -5.96
N GLY A 316 -11.75 -2.20 -4.88
CA GLY A 316 -11.36 -2.53 -3.51
C GLY A 316 -11.59 -4.01 -3.16
N ARG A 317 -11.26 -4.39 -1.92
CA ARG A 317 -11.52 -5.73 -1.40
C ARG A 317 -13.03 -5.99 -1.28
N ARG A 318 -13.47 -7.23 -1.53
CA ARG A 318 -14.90 -7.60 -1.46
C ARG A 318 -15.41 -8.06 -0.10
N PHE A 319 -14.54 -8.35 0.87
CA PHE A 319 -14.94 -8.75 2.23
C PHE A 319 -15.99 -9.89 2.25
N ILE A 320 -15.82 -10.92 1.41
CA ILE A 320 -16.81 -12.01 1.26
C ILE A 320 -18.18 -11.47 0.84
N ASN A 321 -18.18 -10.44 -0.02
CA ASN A 321 -19.34 -9.70 -0.48
C ASN A 321 -20.19 -9.07 0.64
N ASN A 322 -19.59 -8.69 1.78
CA ASN A 322 -20.28 -7.91 2.82
C ASN A 322 -20.50 -6.46 2.35
N PRO A 323 -21.75 -6.02 2.08
CA PRO A 323 -22.02 -4.69 1.55
C PRO A 323 -21.59 -3.57 2.51
N HIS A 324 -21.70 -3.78 3.82
CA HIS A 324 -21.37 -2.77 4.81
C HIS A 324 -19.87 -2.49 4.87
N ASP A 325 -19.04 -3.53 4.73
CA ASP A 325 -17.59 -3.38 4.72
C ASP A 325 -17.09 -2.82 3.39
N ILE A 326 -17.74 -3.15 2.27
CA ILE A 326 -17.47 -2.53 0.96
C ILE A 326 -17.75 -1.02 1.00
N VAL A 327 -18.89 -0.60 1.57
CA VAL A 327 -19.20 0.83 1.72
C VAL A 327 -18.22 1.52 2.69
N ALA A 328 -17.85 0.84 3.79
CA ALA A 328 -16.85 1.37 4.71
C ALA A 328 -15.49 1.61 4.02
N ASP A 329 -15.01 0.67 3.20
CA ASP A 329 -13.78 0.80 2.42
C ASP A 329 -13.85 1.95 1.40
N ARG A 330 -15.01 2.19 0.77
CA ARG A 330 -15.23 3.33 -0.14
C ARG A 330 -15.11 4.67 0.58
N ILE A 331 -15.72 4.77 1.76
CA ILE A 331 -15.63 5.97 2.59
C ILE A 331 -14.17 6.16 3.05
N ASP A 332 -13.51 5.09 3.52
CA ASP A 332 -12.13 5.14 4.00
C ASP A 332 -11.16 5.65 2.92
N VAL A 333 -11.20 5.07 1.71
CA VAL A 333 -10.28 5.48 0.64
C VAL A 333 -10.52 6.93 0.20
N VAL A 334 -11.78 7.40 0.16
CA VAL A 334 -12.08 8.77 -0.25
C VAL A 334 -11.53 9.75 0.79
N PHE A 335 -11.80 9.53 2.07
CA PHE A 335 -11.39 10.47 3.12
C PHE A 335 -9.90 10.41 3.42
N ARG A 336 -9.31 9.23 3.58
CA ARG A 336 -7.85 9.10 3.80
C ARG A 336 -7.10 9.48 2.53
N GLY A 337 -7.55 9.00 1.37
CA GLY A 337 -6.89 9.21 0.08
C GLY A 337 -7.01 10.63 -0.48
N MET A 338 -8.09 11.38 -0.21
CA MET A 338 -8.25 12.73 -0.78
C MET A 338 -8.13 13.86 0.25
N MET A 339 -8.58 13.63 1.48
CA MET A 339 -8.62 14.66 2.54
C MET A 339 -7.65 14.40 3.69
N GLY A 340 -6.95 13.26 3.70
CA GLY A 340 -6.08 12.89 4.80
C GLY A 340 -6.80 12.82 6.14
N MET A 341 -8.04 12.36 6.15
CA MET A 341 -8.86 12.25 7.36
C MET A 341 -9.26 10.81 7.63
N THR A 342 -9.22 10.41 8.90
CA THR A 342 -9.77 9.15 9.35
C THR A 342 -11.24 9.35 9.77
N VAL A 343 -12.13 8.52 9.21
CA VAL A 343 -13.57 8.58 9.48
C VAL A 343 -14.11 7.24 9.95
N ALA A 344 -13.34 6.16 9.83
CA ALA A 344 -13.80 4.80 10.07
C ALA A 344 -14.23 4.54 11.53
N CYS A 345 -13.62 5.20 12.52
CA CYS A 345 -14.04 5.06 13.92
C CYS A 345 -15.47 5.54 14.14
N ALA A 346 -15.93 6.53 13.35
CA ALA A 346 -17.29 7.06 13.42
C ALA A 346 -18.38 6.05 13.01
N ARG A 347 -18.00 4.87 12.50
CA ARG A 347 -18.91 3.79 12.12
C ARG A 347 -19.71 3.23 13.29
N CYS A 348 -19.14 3.20 14.50
CA CYS A 348 -19.76 2.56 15.66
C CYS A 348 -20.15 3.54 16.77
N HIS A 349 -19.45 4.68 16.86
CA HIS A 349 -19.64 5.74 17.85
C HIS A 349 -18.99 7.03 17.32
N ASP A 350 -19.32 8.20 17.87
CA ASP A 350 -18.63 9.47 17.52
C ASP A 350 -17.10 9.32 17.56
N HIS A 351 -16.41 9.91 16.59
CA HIS A 351 -14.95 9.79 16.50
C HIS A 351 -14.27 10.21 17.80
N LYS A 352 -13.30 9.40 18.27
CA LYS A 352 -12.71 9.59 19.61
C LYS A 352 -11.99 10.95 19.73
N PHE A 353 -11.33 11.38 18.66
CA PHE A 353 -10.42 12.53 18.69
C PHE A 353 -10.78 13.66 17.73
N ASP A 354 -11.69 13.44 16.78
CA ASP A 354 -11.92 14.37 15.67
C ASP A 354 -13.39 14.77 15.64
N PRO A 355 -13.74 15.94 15.08
CA PRO A 355 -15.10 16.48 15.07
C PRO A 355 -15.98 15.76 14.03
N ILE A 356 -16.06 14.43 14.07
CA ILE A 356 -16.84 13.60 13.15
C ILE A 356 -17.79 12.76 13.99
N THR A 357 -19.10 12.97 13.81
CA THR A 357 -20.11 12.18 14.51
C THR A 357 -20.44 10.89 13.76
N ASP A 358 -21.10 9.95 14.44
CA ASP A 358 -21.67 8.79 13.77
C ASP A 358 -22.71 9.18 12.70
N GLU A 359 -23.54 10.20 12.96
CA GLU A 359 -24.46 10.78 11.98
C GLU A 359 -23.73 11.24 10.71
N ASP A 360 -22.57 11.90 10.84
CA ASP A 360 -21.77 12.34 9.71
C ASP A 360 -21.27 11.14 8.88
N TYR A 361 -20.82 10.07 9.54
CA TYR A 361 -20.43 8.83 8.87
C TYR A 361 -21.62 8.19 8.13
N TYR A 362 -22.80 8.13 8.75
CA TYR A 362 -23.98 7.53 8.13
C TYR A 362 -24.63 8.40 7.04
N ALA A 363 -24.41 9.72 7.08
CA ALA A 363 -24.73 10.61 5.98
C ALA A 363 -23.90 10.28 4.73
N LEU A 364 -22.61 9.97 4.89
CA LEU A 364 -21.72 9.48 3.81
C LEU A 364 -22.07 8.06 3.37
N TYR A 365 -22.34 7.17 4.32
CA TYR A 365 -22.80 5.79 4.05
C TYR A 365 -24.01 5.80 3.14
N GLY A 366 -25.00 6.66 3.41
CA GLY A 366 -26.20 6.78 2.60
C GLY A 366 -25.91 7.15 1.13
N MET A 367 -24.84 7.91 0.85
CA MET A 367 -24.45 8.25 -0.52
C MET A 367 -24.00 7.01 -1.31
N PHE A 368 -23.10 6.21 -0.74
CA PHE A 368 -22.63 4.99 -1.40
C PHE A 368 -23.68 3.88 -1.41
N GLU A 369 -24.51 3.76 -0.38
CA GLU A 369 -25.65 2.85 -0.35
C GLU A 369 -26.72 3.22 -1.40
N SER A 370 -26.82 4.49 -1.77
CA SER A 370 -27.69 4.97 -2.85
C SER A 370 -27.11 4.76 -4.26
N SER A 371 -26.01 4.00 -4.37
CA SER A 371 -25.39 3.65 -5.65
C SER A 371 -25.41 2.13 -5.87
N GLU A 372 -25.39 1.70 -7.12
CA GLU A 372 -25.28 0.30 -7.53
C GLU A 372 -24.07 0.07 -8.44
N GLU A 373 -23.56 -1.16 -8.44
CA GLU A 373 -22.41 -1.54 -9.25
C GLU A 373 -22.84 -1.90 -10.67
N VAL A 374 -22.14 -1.37 -11.66
CA VAL A 374 -22.35 -1.66 -13.08
C VAL A 374 -21.06 -2.15 -13.70
N GLN A 375 -21.13 -3.29 -14.39
CA GLN A 375 -20.04 -3.86 -15.17
C GLN A 375 -20.37 -3.73 -16.66
N ASP A 376 -19.76 -2.76 -17.34
CA ASP A 376 -19.84 -2.64 -18.79
C ASP A 376 -18.90 -3.66 -19.47
N GLU A 377 -19.09 -3.87 -20.79
CA GLU A 377 -18.26 -4.79 -21.58
C GLU A 377 -16.81 -4.29 -21.76
N ASP A 378 -16.58 -2.99 -21.68
CA ASP A 378 -15.31 -2.35 -22.03
C ASP A 378 -14.79 -1.38 -20.96
N LEU A 379 -15.30 -1.44 -19.73
CA LEU A 379 -14.89 -0.57 -18.62
C LEU A 379 -14.63 -1.40 -17.36
N PRO A 380 -13.81 -0.91 -16.42
CA PRO A 380 -13.73 -1.53 -15.09
C PRO A 380 -15.08 -1.40 -14.38
N LEU A 381 -15.28 -2.19 -13.34
CA LEU A 381 -16.44 -2.06 -12.46
C LEU A 381 -16.62 -0.59 -12.04
N ARG A 382 -17.82 -0.05 -12.13
CA ARG A 382 -18.12 1.34 -11.76
C ARG A 382 -19.39 1.46 -10.92
N LEU A 383 -19.67 2.66 -10.44
CA LEU A 383 -20.91 2.97 -9.73
C LEU A 383 -21.87 3.73 -10.63
N ALA A 384 -23.17 3.49 -10.43
CA ALA A 384 -24.25 4.30 -10.95
C ALA A 384 -25.22 4.65 -9.81
N ASP A 385 -25.91 5.77 -9.90
CA ASP A 385 -26.97 6.10 -8.95
C ASP A 385 -28.16 5.15 -9.08
N LYS A 386 -28.64 4.64 -7.94
CA LYS A 386 -29.89 3.87 -7.89
C LYS A 386 -31.06 4.79 -8.29
N ALA A 387 -32.06 4.23 -8.95
CA ALA A 387 -33.29 4.97 -9.32
C ALA A 387 -34.03 5.59 -8.12
N ALA A 388 -33.92 4.99 -6.92
CA ALA A 388 -34.51 5.49 -5.68
C ALA A 388 -33.45 5.57 -4.55
N PRO A 389 -32.70 6.69 -4.45
CA PRO A 389 -31.74 6.94 -3.38
C PRO A 389 -32.39 6.97 -1.99
N GLN A 390 -31.71 6.45 -0.97
CA GLN A 390 -32.26 6.33 0.40
C GLN A 390 -31.33 6.90 1.48
N ASN A 391 -31.93 7.48 2.51
CA ASN A 391 -31.22 7.87 3.72
C ASN A 391 -31.09 6.65 4.63
N VAL A 392 -29.97 6.54 5.33
CA VAL A 392 -29.68 5.40 6.21
C VAL A 392 -29.64 5.89 7.66
N GLY A 393 -30.25 5.12 8.57
CA GLY A 393 -30.14 5.40 10.01
C GLY A 393 -28.81 4.89 10.55
N VAL A 394 -28.30 5.53 11.60
CA VAL A 394 -27.06 5.13 12.26
C VAL A 394 -27.16 3.68 12.72
N PHE A 395 -26.16 2.85 12.41
CA PHE A 395 -26.12 1.51 12.98
C PHE A 395 -25.59 1.61 14.39
N ILE A 396 -26.47 1.32 15.32
CA ILE A 396 -26.21 1.47 16.74
C ILE A 396 -25.09 0.49 17.14
N ARG A 397 -23.95 1.02 17.59
CA ARG A 397 -22.69 0.27 17.84
C ARG A 397 -22.22 -0.54 16.62
N GLY A 398 -22.49 -0.06 15.42
CA GLY A 398 -22.17 -0.73 14.16
C GLY A 398 -23.08 -1.91 13.81
N ASN A 399 -24.13 -2.20 14.58
CA ASN A 399 -25.03 -3.32 14.33
C ASN A 399 -26.09 -2.96 13.26
N ALA A 400 -25.93 -3.51 12.06
CA ALA A 400 -26.83 -3.23 10.93
C ALA A 400 -28.30 -3.66 11.15
N GLN A 401 -28.61 -4.48 12.17
CA GLN A 401 -29.98 -4.85 12.53
C GLN A 401 -30.62 -3.89 13.54
N ASN A 402 -29.82 -3.03 14.18
CA ASN A 402 -30.29 -2.02 15.13
C ASN A 402 -29.97 -0.63 14.59
N ARG A 403 -30.96 0.08 14.07
CA ARG A 403 -30.75 1.38 13.38
C ARG A 403 -31.55 2.49 14.02
N SER A 404 -30.95 3.69 14.06
CA SER A 404 -31.66 4.92 14.41
C SER A 404 -32.58 5.40 13.27
N LYS A 405 -33.20 6.57 13.44
CA LYS A 405 -33.95 7.23 12.36
C LYS A 405 -33.00 7.60 11.20
N PRO A 406 -33.46 7.55 9.94
CA PRO A 406 -32.64 7.90 8.79
C PRO A 406 -32.00 9.30 8.91
N VAL A 407 -30.70 9.38 8.68
CA VAL A 407 -29.93 10.64 8.65
C VAL A 407 -29.89 11.14 7.21
N PRO A 408 -30.13 12.44 6.95
CA PRO A 408 -29.98 13.01 5.61
C PRO A 408 -28.56 12.78 5.07
N ARG A 409 -28.44 12.32 3.82
CA ARG A 409 -27.16 12.28 3.12
C ARG A 409 -26.55 13.67 3.05
N GLY A 410 -25.26 13.77 3.35
CA GLY A 410 -24.55 15.03 3.42
C GLY A 410 -23.06 14.86 3.73
N PHE A 411 -22.35 15.98 3.70
CA PHE A 411 -20.94 16.07 4.08
C PHE A 411 -20.82 16.24 5.61
N PRO A 412 -19.72 15.78 6.26
CA PRO A 412 -19.57 15.93 7.70
C PRO A 412 -19.73 17.39 8.13
N LYS A 413 -20.56 17.62 9.16
CA LYS A 413 -20.97 18.97 9.57
C LYS A 413 -19.80 19.85 9.94
N PHE A 414 -18.69 19.30 10.42
CA PHE A 414 -17.51 20.10 10.76
C PHE A 414 -16.90 20.84 9.55
N PHE A 415 -17.03 20.33 8.34
CA PHE A 415 -16.56 20.99 7.11
C PHE A 415 -17.62 21.89 6.47
N THR A 416 -18.37 22.66 7.28
CA THR A 416 -19.54 23.45 6.83
C THR A 416 -19.28 24.40 5.66
N VAL A 417 -18.07 24.92 5.50
CA VAL A 417 -17.78 25.98 4.49
C VAL A 417 -17.85 25.43 3.05
N SER A 418 -17.54 24.15 2.85
CA SER A 418 -17.59 23.49 1.53
C SER A 418 -18.79 22.57 1.33
N ALA A 419 -19.60 22.33 2.38
CA ALA A 419 -20.67 21.35 2.37
C ALA A 419 -21.82 21.75 1.42
N GLN A 420 -22.06 20.93 0.40
CA GLN A 420 -23.18 21.10 -0.52
C GLN A 420 -24.41 20.31 -0.08
N THR A 421 -25.60 20.88 -0.26
CA THR A 421 -26.87 20.18 -0.02
C THR A 421 -27.09 19.15 -1.12
N VAL A 422 -27.33 17.88 -0.75
CA VAL A 422 -27.72 16.83 -1.68
C VAL A 422 -29.14 17.12 -2.21
N LYS A 423 -29.25 17.41 -3.51
CA LYS A 423 -30.54 17.78 -4.14
C LYS A 423 -31.22 16.59 -4.81
N ALA A 424 -30.44 15.74 -5.47
CA ALA A 424 -30.92 14.60 -6.24
C ALA A 424 -29.85 13.51 -6.29
N GLY A 425 -30.23 12.31 -6.73
CA GLY A 425 -29.29 11.19 -6.85
C GLY A 425 -28.71 10.71 -5.53
N SER A 426 -27.55 10.05 -5.62
CA SER A 426 -26.82 9.51 -4.48
C SER A 426 -26.25 10.61 -3.58
N GLY A 427 -25.87 11.75 -4.14
CA GLY A 427 -25.09 12.79 -3.46
C GLY A 427 -23.57 12.68 -3.67
N ARG A 428 -23.10 11.70 -4.48
CA ARG A 428 -21.67 11.52 -4.79
C ARG A 428 -21.06 12.72 -5.53
N LEU A 429 -21.81 13.38 -6.41
CA LEU A 429 -21.33 14.57 -7.12
C LEU A 429 -21.16 15.77 -6.17
N GLU A 430 -22.10 15.97 -5.25
CA GLU A 430 -22.00 16.99 -4.19
C GLU A 430 -20.82 16.71 -3.26
N LEU A 431 -20.61 15.45 -2.87
CA LEU A 431 -19.43 15.01 -2.11
C LEU A 431 -18.14 15.36 -2.85
N ALA A 432 -18.05 14.99 -4.14
CA ALA A 432 -16.90 15.27 -4.97
C ALA A 432 -16.57 16.77 -5.05
N ARG A 433 -17.59 17.61 -5.24
CA ARG A 433 -17.43 19.07 -5.27
C ARG A 433 -17.02 19.66 -3.91
N ALA A 434 -17.51 19.11 -2.80
CA ALA A 434 -17.11 19.55 -1.46
C ALA A 434 -15.66 19.19 -1.14
N ILE A 435 -15.17 18.05 -1.65
CA ILE A 435 -13.76 17.64 -1.50
C ILE A 435 -12.83 18.61 -2.24
N VAL A 436 -13.14 18.99 -3.47
CA VAL A 436 -12.24 19.83 -4.30
C VAL A 436 -12.52 21.32 -4.22
N SER A 437 -13.44 21.74 -3.35
CA SER A 437 -13.76 23.15 -3.13
C SER A 437 -12.52 23.91 -2.63
N PRO A 438 -12.23 25.11 -3.16
CA PRO A 438 -11.13 25.95 -2.68
C PRO A 438 -11.23 26.31 -1.19
N GLU A 439 -12.44 26.29 -0.65
CA GLU A 439 -12.72 26.51 0.77
C GLU A 439 -12.40 25.28 1.65
N ASN A 440 -12.16 24.11 1.04
CA ASN A 440 -11.72 22.92 1.76
C ASN A 440 -10.23 23.04 2.14
N PRO A 441 -9.89 23.08 3.44
CA PRO A 441 -8.52 23.36 3.88
C PRO A 441 -7.56 22.18 3.73
N LEU A 442 -8.04 20.98 3.37
CA LEU A 442 -7.26 19.75 3.43
C LEU A 442 -6.80 19.28 2.06
N THR A 443 -7.69 19.19 1.07
CA THR A 443 -7.42 18.47 -0.19
C THR A 443 -6.15 18.94 -0.90
N ALA A 444 -5.96 20.26 -1.04
CA ALA A 444 -4.76 20.81 -1.67
C ALA A 444 -3.49 20.52 -0.84
N ARG A 445 -3.53 20.73 0.48
CA ARG A 445 -2.39 20.44 1.37
C ARG A 445 -2.00 18.97 1.34
N VAL A 446 -2.98 18.09 1.41
CA VAL A 446 -2.76 16.64 1.45
C VAL A 446 -2.16 16.18 0.12
N PHE A 447 -2.64 16.68 -1.02
CA PHE A 447 -2.08 16.36 -2.32
C PHE A 447 -0.64 16.88 -2.47
N VAL A 448 -0.40 18.15 -2.13
CA VAL A 448 0.94 18.77 -2.13
C VAL A 448 1.90 18.01 -1.23
N ASN A 449 1.47 17.64 -0.03
CA ASN A 449 2.30 16.91 0.94
C ASN A 449 2.74 15.54 0.41
N ARG A 450 1.89 14.85 -0.36
CA ARG A 450 2.25 13.58 -1.01
C ARG A 450 3.25 13.79 -2.15
N VAL A 451 3.00 14.79 -3.02
CA VAL A 451 3.93 15.13 -4.11
C VAL A 451 5.31 15.50 -3.55
N TRP A 452 5.35 16.28 -2.46
CA TRP A 452 6.57 16.57 -1.73
C TRP A 452 7.25 15.28 -1.25
N GLY A 453 6.52 14.40 -0.55
CA GLY A 453 7.05 13.11 -0.09
C GLY A 453 7.66 12.25 -1.18
N HIS A 454 7.04 12.19 -2.36
CA HIS A 454 7.56 11.42 -3.48
C HIS A 454 8.89 11.98 -4.02
N LEU A 455 9.01 13.31 -4.13
CA LEU A 455 10.20 13.97 -4.65
C LEU A 455 11.33 14.06 -3.61
N PHE A 456 11.01 14.36 -2.36
CA PHE A 456 11.98 14.61 -1.30
C PHE A 456 12.23 13.41 -0.37
N GLY A 457 11.46 12.32 -0.51
CA GLY A 457 11.61 11.07 0.25
C GLY A 457 10.91 11.02 1.60
N GLU A 458 10.50 12.17 2.12
CA GLU A 458 9.80 12.33 3.38
C GLU A 458 8.76 13.44 3.21
N GLN A 459 7.60 13.32 3.87
CA GLN A 459 6.54 14.32 3.79
C GLN A 459 6.80 15.49 4.76
N LEU A 460 6.22 16.66 4.46
CA LEU A 460 6.20 17.79 5.40
C LEU A 460 5.38 17.42 6.64
N VAL A 461 4.19 16.86 6.41
CA VAL A 461 3.33 16.25 7.43
C VAL A 461 3.54 14.74 7.37
N ARG A 462 4.22 14.19 8.38
CA ARG A 462 4.61 12.77 8.46
C ARG A 462 3.45 11.79 8.69
N THR A 463 2.22 12.29 8.78
CA THR A 463 0.99 11.50 8.80
C THR A 463 0.17 11.78 7.53
N PRO A 464 0.62 11.31 6.34
CA PRO A 464 0.05 11.71 5.04
C PRO A 464 -1.43 11.40 4.81
N SER A 465 -2.06 10.62 5.69
CA SER A 465 -3.50 10.34 5.68
C SER A 465 -4.21 10.59 7.01
N ASP A 466 -3.58 11.37 7.91
CA ASP A 466 -4.18 11.80 9.17
C ASP A 466 -3.73 13.23 9.53
N PHE A 467 -4.53 14.20 9.13
CA PHE A 467 -4.41 15.64 9.42
C PHE A 467 -5.36 16.05 10.56
N GLY A 468 -5.90 15.08 11.30
CA GLY A 468 -6.85 15.29 12.39
C GLY A 468 -6.25 16.06 13.57
N LEU A 469 -7.02 16.22 14.66
CA LEU A 469 -6.64 17.05 15.82
C LEU A 469 -5.38 16.60 16.58
N ARG A 470 -4.86 15.41 16.25
CA ARG A 470 -3.63 14.85 16.80
C ARG A 470 -2.41 15.07 15.90
N SER A 471 -2.61 15.62 14.70
CA SER A 471 -1.55 15.95 13.77
C SER A 471 -0.95 17.30 14.11
N GLU A 472 0.30 17.31 14.58
CA GLU A 472 1.01 18.56 14.84
C GLU A 472 1.27 19.34 13.55
N ALA A 473 1.38 20.67 13.66
CA ALA A 473 1.75 21.50 12.52
C ALA A 473 3.18 21.13 12.07
N PRO A 474 3.42 20.93 10.77
CA PRO A 474 4.75 20.61 10.28
C PRO A 474 5.68 21.81 10.47
N ARG A 475 6.98 21.55 10.69
CA ARG A 475 7.97 22.62 10.90
C ARG A 475 7.99 23.63 9.75
N GLN A 476 7.78 23.15 8.52
CA GLN A 476 7.67 23.96 7.31
C GLN A 476 6.22 24.19 6.87
N GLN A 477 5.31 24.50 7.81
CA GLN A 477 3.90 24.78 7.47
C GLN A 477 3.76 25.91 6.44
N ALA A 478 4.60 26.95 6.52
CA ALA A 478 4.57 28.06 5.56
C ALA A 478 4.81 27.58 4.13
N VAL A 479 5.71 26.62 3.91
CA VAL A 479 5.96 26.02 2.59
C VAL A 479 4.75 25.23 2.12
N LEU A 480 4.15 24.42 3.00
CA LEU A 480 2.94 23.65 2.70
C LEU A 480 1.77 24.57 2.29
N ASP A 481 1.54 25.64 3.05
CA ASP A 481 0.45 26.59 2.81
C ASP A 481 0.69 27.39 1.52
N LEU A 482 1.93 27.86 1.28
CA LEU A 482 2.32 28.51 0.02
C LEU A 482 2.00 27.62 -1.19
N LEU A 483 2.51 26.39 -1.18
CA LEU A 483 2.33 25.43 -2.27
C LEU A 483 0.87 25.05 -2.46
N ALA A 484 0.10 24.88 -1.38
CA ALA A 484 -1.33 24.57 -1.47
C ALA A 484 -2.12 25.71 -2.14
N VAL A 485 -1.84 26.97 -1.79
CA VAL A 485 -2.47 28.13 -2.44
C VAL A 485 -2.05 28.21 -3.91
N ASP A 486 -0.74 28.17 -4.20
CA ASP A 486 -0.22 28.28 -5.56
C ASP A 486 -0.72 27.13 -6.47
N PHE A 487 -0.88 25.93 -5.92
CA PHE A 487 -1.39 24.77 -6.64
C PHE A 487 -2.84 24.97 -7.11
N VAL A 488 -3.70 25.50 -6.24
CA VAL A 488 -5.10 25.81 -6.59
C VAL A 488 -5.14 26.95 -7.62
N GLU A 489 -4.37 28.02 -7.41
CA GLU A 489 -4.31 29.17 -8.32
C GLU A 489 -3.73 28.82 -9.69
N SER A 490 -2.83 27.83 -9.74
CA SER A 490 -2.24 27.29 -10.98
C SER A 490 -3.11 26.22 -11.64
N GLY A 491 -4.40 26.16 -11.29
CA GLY A 491 -5.38 25.30 -11.94
C GLY A 491 -5.22 23.82 -11.59
N TRP A 492 -4.75 23.51 -10.37
CA TRP A 492 -4.59 22.13 -9.89
C TRP A 492 -3.68 21.26 -10.77
N SER A 493 -2.68 21.86 -11.44
CA SER A 493 -1.80 21.14 -12.35
C SER A 493 -0.69 20.41 -11.60
N LEU A 494 -0.68 19.08 -11.69
CA LEU A 494 0.41 18.24 -11.16
C LEU A 494 1.75 18.61 -11.81
N LYS A 495 1.80 18.78 -13.14
CA LYS A 495 3.05 19.10 -13.84
C LYS A 495 3.61 20.47 -13.43
N TRP A 496 2.75 21.45 -13.15
CA TRP A 496 3.17 22.72 -12.57
C TRP A 496 3.81 22.51 -11.19
N LEU A 497 3.11 21.79 -10.28
CA LEU A 497 3.60 21.59 -8.91
C LEU A 497 4.96 20.86 -8.91
N VAL A 498 5.07 19.81 -9.71
CA VAL A 498 6.32 19.05 -9.85
C VAL A 498 7.44 19.94 -10.38
N ARG A 499 7.18 20.76 -11.39
CA ARG A 499 8.16 21.71 -11.95
C ARG A 499 8.66 22.69 -10.89
N GLU A 500 7.77 23.32 -10.14
CA GLU A 500 8.14 24.28 -9.10
C GLU A 500 9.03 23.64 -8.03
N LEU A 501 8.72 22.40 -7.65
CA LEU A 501 9.50 21.66 -6.66
C LEU A 501 10.88 21.28 -7.20
N VAL A 502 10.96 20.65 -8.38
CA VAL A 502 12.25 20.12 -8.89
C VAL A 502 13.20 21.19 -9.43
N THR A 503 12.69 22.39 -9.72
CA THR A 503 13.53 23.54 -10.11
C THR A 503 14.01 24.38 -8.92
N SER A 504 13.47 24.14 -7.72
CA SER A 504 13.90 24.81 -6.48
C SER A 504 15.35 24.48 -6.12
N SER A 505 16.04 25.43 -5.49
CA SER A 505 17.38 25.18 -4.94
C SER A 505 17.34 24.17 -3.80
N THR A 506 16.22 24.09 -3.07
CA THR A 506 15.95 23.09 -2.03
C THR A 506 16.04 21.66 -2.58
N TYR A 507 15.36 21.36 -3.69
CA TYR A 507 15.40 20.03 -4.33
C TYR A 507 16.77 19.73 -4.95
N ARG A 508 17.48 20.74 -5.44
CA ARG A 508 18.77 20.60 -6.10
C ARG A 508 19.96 20.39 -5.14
N GLN A 509 19.74 20.40 -3.82
CA GLN A 509 20.79 20.12 -2.85
C GLN A 509 21.38 18.72 -3.06
N SER A 510 22.66 18.54 -2.68
CA SER A 510 23.28 17.23 -2.51
C SER A 510 22.74 16.55 -1.25
N SER A 511 22.72 15.22 -1.21
CA SER A 511 22.52 14.49 0.04
C SER A 511 23.77 14.48 0.93
N GLN A 512 24.93 14.86 0.39
CA GLN A 512 26.17 15.02 1.16
C GLN A 512 26.12 16.33 1.96
N ALA A 513 25.73 16.21 3.22
CA ALA A 513 25.67 17.31 4.18
C ALA A 513 26.94 17.44 5.02
N THR A 514 27.16 18.63 5.58
CA THR A 514 28.24 18.85 6.54
C THR A 514 27.96 18.11 7.86
N PRO A 515 29.00 17.71 8.63
CA PRO A 515 28.80 17.10 9.94
C PRO A 515 27.94 17.94 10.88
N GLU A 516 28.06 19.27 10.82
CA GLU A 516 27.28 20.20 11.65
C GLU A 516 25.79 20.10 11.36
N LEU A 517 25.41 20.04 10.07
CA LEU A 517 24.01 19.91 9.65
C LEU A 517 23.43 18.54 10.04
N LEU A 518 24.22 17.46 9.90
CA LEU A 518 23.77 16.12 10.28
C LEU A 518 23.55 15.96 11.79
N VAL A 519 24.32 16.66 12.61
CA VAL A 519 24.17 16.64 14.07
C VAL A 519 22.99 17.50 14.52
N ALA A 520 22.82 18.67 13.92
CA ALA A 520 21.77 19.63 14.31
C ALA A 520 20.37 19.22 13.81
N ASP A 521 20.29 18.62 12.62
CA ASP A 521 19.03 18.19 12.00
C ASP A 521 19.17 16.79 11.36
N PRO A 522 19.33 15.73 12.17
CA PRO A 522 19.53 14.37 11.67
C PRO A 522 18.34 13.87 10.86
N GLU A 523 17.13 14.34 11.16
CA GLU A 523 15.89 13.94 10.49
C GLU A 523 15.54 14.83 9.28
N ASN A 524 16.36 15.83 8.98
CA ASN A 524 16.18 16.78 7.88
C ASN A 524 14.84 17.54 7.91
N LEU A 525 14.34 17.89 9.10
CA LEU A 525 13.08 18.63 9.29
C LEU A 525 13.15 20.06 8.75
N LEU A 526 14.36 20.63 8.66
CA LEU A 526 14.61 21.96 8.11
C LEU A 526 14.93 21.92 6.62
N TRP A 527 15.07 20.74 6.01
CA TRP A 527 15.37 20.57 4.58
C TRP A 527 16.68 21.23 4.14
N GLY A 528 17.69 21.19 5.00
CA GLY A 528 19.04 21.69 4.70
C GLY A 528 19.85 20.78 3.78
N ARG A 529 19.30 19.66 3.32
CA ARG A 529 19.92 18.75 2.35
C ARG A 529 18.86 17.96 1.58
N MET A 530 19.26 17.29 0.51
CA MET A 530 18.40 16.26 -0.11
C MET A 530 18.46 14.95 0.69
N ASN A 531 17.37 14.21 0.77
CA ASN A 531 17.39 12.87 1.34
C ASN A 531 17.88 11.86 0.31
N ARG A 532 18.86 11.04 0.70
CA ARG A 532 19.23 9.85 -0.06
C ARG A 532 18.11 8.83 0.01
N ARG A 533 17.63 8.37 -1.14
CA ARG A 533 16.47 7.47 -1.25
C ARG A 533 16.88 6.16 -1.90
N ARG A 534 16.44 5.04 -1.33
CA ARG A 534 16.51 3.76 -2.05
C ARG A 534 15.47 3.78 -3.17
N ARG A 535 15.82 3.26 -4.33
CA ARG A 535 14.84 3.07 -5.41
C ARG A 535 13.72 2.16 -4.93
N ASP A 536 12.49 2.53 -5.27
CA ASP A 536 11.36 1.62 -5.14
C ASP A 536 11.51 0.43 -6.11
N PHE A 537 10.69 -0.59 -5.88
CA PHE A 537 10.77 -1.83 -6.65
C PHE A 537 10.62 -1.58 -8.16
N GLU A 538 9.73 -0.66 -8.53
CA GLU A 538 9.45 -0.28 -9.91
C GLU A 538 10.68 0.33 -10.59
N ALA A 539 11.27 1.37 -10.00
CA ALA A 539 12.46 2.01 -10.56
C ALA A 539 13.69 1.09 -10.55
N LEU A 540 13.80 0.20 -9.56
CA LEU A 540 14.86 -0.81 -9.50
C LEU A 540 14.73 -1.83 -10.64
N ARG A 541 13.58 -2.50 -10.73
CA ARG A 541 13.34 -3.55 -11.73
C ARG A 541 13.32 -2.97 -13.14
N ASP A 542 12.62 -1.86 -13.36
CA ASP A 542 12.57 -1.22 -14.68
C ASP A 542 13.95 -0.69 -15.09
N GLY A 543 14.77 -0.24 -14.13
CA GLY A 543 16.18 0.10 -14.36
C GLY A 543 17.01 -1.09 -14.83
N LEU A 544 16.87 -2.27 -14.20
CA LEU A 544 17.55 -3.50 -14.63
C LEU A 544 17.17 -3.87 -16.07
N LEU A 545 15.88 -3.77 -16.43
CA LEU A 545 15.40 -4.03 -17.78
C LEU A 545 15.88 -2.98 -18.79
N ALA A 546 15.94 -1.71 -18.39
CA ALA A 546 16.38 -0.62 -19.26
C ALA A 546 17.86 -0.77 -19.62
N VAL A 547 18.72 -0.96 -18.61
CA VAL A 547 20.18 -1.06 -18.85
C VAL A 547 20.57 -2.34 -19.59
N SER A 548 19.77 -3.42 -19.49
CA SER A 548 19.97 -4.65 -20.28
C SER A 548 19.30 -4.63 -21.65
N GLY A 549 18.56 -3.57 -22.01
CA GLY A 549 17.84 -3.49 -23.28
C GLY A 549 16.61 -4.40 -23.39
N ARG A 550 16.16 -5.00 -22.27
CA ARG A 550 14.99 -5.90 -22.21
C ARG A 550 13.66 -5.15 -22.08
N LEU A 551 13.68 -3.87 -21.69
CA LEU A 551 12.47 -3.13 -21.35
C LEU A 551 11.54 -2.90 -22.55
N ASP A 552 10.32 -3.43 -22.49
CA ASP A 552 9.21 -3.05 -23.37
C ASP A 552 8.60 -1.71 -22.91
N LYS A 553 8.65 -0.71 -23.79
CA LYS A 553 8.18 0.67 -23.54
C LYS A 553 6.73 0.91 -23.97
N ARG A 554 5.97 -0.11 -24.39
CA ARG A 554 4.55 0.03 -24.72
C ARG A 554 3.76 0.54 -23.51
N ILE A 555 2.89 1.51 -23.73
CA ILE A 555 2.07 2.14 -22.68
C ILE A 555 0.66 1.54 -22.68
N GLY A 556 0.12 1.30 -21.49
CA GLY A 556 -1.20 0.71 -21.28
C GLY A 556 -1.27 -0.77 -21.66
N GLY A 557 -2.49 -1.33 -21.61
CA GLY A 557 -2.80 -2.71 -21.98
C GLY A 557 -3.05 -3.62 -20.79
N GLU A 558 -3.27 -4.92 -21.02
CA GLU A 558 -3.58 -5.85 -19.93
C GLU A 558 -2.39 -6.03 -18.97
N SER A 559 -2.71 -6.35 -17.72
CA SER A 559 -1.71 -6.65 -16.69
C SER A 559 -1.05 -8.00 -16.96
N GLU A 560 0.27 -8.09 -16.80
CA GLU A 560 1.08 -9.26 -17.14
C GLU A 560 1.79 -9.85 -15.91
N ARG A 561 2.05 -11.16 -15.93
CA ARG A 561 2.86 -11.80 -14.88
C ARG A 561 4.32 -11.43 -15.06
N ILE A 562 4.93 -10.88 -14.01
CA ILE A 562 6.35 -10.48 -14.00
C ILE A 562 7.22 -11.36 -13.09
N ASP A 563 6.62 -12.35 -12.44
CA ASP A 563 7.26 -13.29 -11.53
C ASP A 563 7.71 -14.58 -12.24
N THR A 564 7.98 -14.50 -13.54
CA THR A 564 8.60 -15.56 -14.33
C THR A 564 10.09 -15.65 -14.04
N GLU A 565 10.76 -16.76 -14.38
CA GLU A 565 12.21 -16.93 -14.17
C GLU A 565 13.03 -15.84 -14.87
N GLU A 566 12.59 -15.41 -16.05
CA GLU A 566 13.20 -14.33 -16.83
C GLU A 566 12.79 -12.91 -16.39
N GLY A 567 11.86 -12.81 -15.43
CA GLY A 567 11.38 -11.56 -14.85
C GLY A 567 10.46 -10.72 -15.74
N GLY A 568 10.14 -11.16 -16.96
CA GLY A 568 9.32 -10.41 -17.93
C GLY A 568 9.99 -9.13 -18.47
N THR A 569 9.37 -8.48 -19.47
CA THR A 569 9.95 -7.31 -20.17
C THR A 569 9.18 -6.02 -19.94
N ARG A 570 7.91 -6.09 -19.51
CA ARG A 570 7.07 -4.92 -19.24
C ARG A 570 7.56 -4.14 -18.02
N ARG A 571 7.29 -2.83 -18.02
CA ARG A 571 7.39 -2.00 -16.81
C ARG A 571 6.59 -2.61 -15.66
N THR A 572 7.13 -2.48 -14.46
CA THR A 572 6.58 -3.07 -13.23
C THR A 572 5.17 -2.54 -12.92
N LEU A 573 4.83 -1.34 -13.37
CA LEU A 573 3.48 -0.76 -13.31
C LEU A 573 2.40 -1.68 -13.94
N TYR A 574 2.76 -2.43 -14.99
CA TYR A 574 1.85 -3.33 -15.71
C TYR A 574 1.82 -4.74 -15.13
N ALA A 575 2.41 -4.95 -13.96
CA ALA A 575 2.32 -6.24 -13.30
C ALA A 575 0.88 -6.58 -12.89
N HIS A 576 0.52 -7.85 -13.04
CA HIS A 576 -0.71 -8.40 -12.51
C HIS A 576 -0.64 -8.47 -10.97
N ILE A 577 -1.54 -7.73 -10.30
CA ILE A 577 -1.61 -7.62 -8.85
C ILE A 577 -2.73 -8.52 -8.32
N ASP A 578 -2.37 -9.73 -7.87
CA ASP A 578 -3.30 -10.57 -7.10
C ASP A 578 -3.31 -10.12 -5.64
N ARG A 579 -4.44 -9.56 -5.21
CA ARG A 579 -4.70 -9.09 -3.85
C ARG A 579 -4.44 -10.15 -2.78
N GLN A 580 -4.77 -11.42 -3.02
CA GLN A 580 -4.55 -12.47 -2.01
C GLN A 580 -3.17 -13.09 -2.06
N ASN A 581 -2.63 -13.27 -3.27
CA ASN A 581 -1.41 -14.02 -3.51
C ASN A 581 -0.35 -13.12 -4.14
N LEU A 582 -0.08 -11.98 -3.50
CA LEU A 582 0.98 -11.07 -3.96
C LEU A 582 2.33 -11.82 -3.97
N PRO A 583 3.05 -11.89 -5.11
CA PRO A 583 4.27 -12.68 -5.19
C PRO A 583 5.33 -12.21 -4.18
N GLY A 584 6.14 -13.15 -3.67
CA GLY A 584 7.11 -12.89 -2.60
C GLY A 584 8.12 -11.79 -2.93
N VAL A 585 8.45 -11.60 -4.21
CA VAL A 585 9.33 -10.52 -4.67
C VAL A 585 8.78 -9.14 -4.36
N PHE A 586 7.48 -8.87 -4.59
CA PHE A 586 6.86 -7.59 -4.29
C PHE A 586 6.96 -7.26 -2.79
N ARG A 587 6.63 -8.25 -1.94
CA ARG A 587 6.74 -8.09 -0.48
C ARG A 587 8.18 -7.85 -0.02
N SER A 588 9.14 -8.51 -0.66
CA SER A 588 10.56 -8.36 -0.31
C SER A 588 11.09 -6.97 -0.64
N PHE A 589 10.53 -6.27 -1.62
CA PHE A 589 10.91 -4.92 -2.04
C PHE A 589 9.87 -3.86 -1.65
N ASP A 590 9.20 -4.08 -0.51
CA ASP A 590 8.32 -3.10 0.14
C ASP A 590 7.19 -2.55 -0.75
N PHE A 591 6.68 -3.35 -1.67
CA PHE A 591 5.54 -2.96 -2.49
C PHE A 591 4.31 -2.68 -1.61
N ALA A 592 3.51 -1.68 -2.00
CA ALA A 592 2.30 -1.32 -1.27
C ALA A 592 1.31 -2.49 -1.19
N SER A 593 0.75 -2.72 -0.01
CA SER A 593 -0.27 -3.76 0.14
C SER A 593 -1.50 -3.38 -0.68
N PRO A 594 -1.95 -4.22 -1.63
CA PRO A 594 -3.16 -3.92 -2.36
C PRO A 594 -4.41 -3.99 -1.47
N ASP A 595 -4.34 -4.64 -0.30
CA ASP A 595 -5.50 -4.91 0.57
C ASP A 595 -6.14 -3.67 1.21
N ALA A 596 -5.40 -2.56 1.31
CA ALA A 596 -5.86 -1.34 1.95
C ALA A 596 -5.17 -0.11 1.34
N HIS A 597 -5.75 1.06 1.59
CA HIS A 597 -5.12 2.34 1.27
C HIS A 597 -3.70 2.43 1.87
N SER A 598 -2.70 2.71 1.03
CA SER A 598 -1.30 2.88 1.43
C SER A 598 -0.82 4.29 1.09
N PRO A 599 -0.70 5.20 2.08
CA PRO A 599 -0.24 6.56 1.82
C PRO A 599 1.29 6.70 1.75
N GLU A 600 1.99 5.69 2.25
CA GLU A 600 3.44 5.53 2.22
C GLU A 600 3.76 4.04 2.16
N ARG A 601 5.01 3.71 1.82
CA ARG A 601 5.53 2.33 1.82
C ARG A 601 6.57 2.21 2.94
N PRO A 602 6.69 1.04 3.59
CA PRO A 602 7.79 0.81 4.50
C PRO A 602 9.12 0.85 3.72
N HIS A 603 10.20 1.25 4.39
CA HIS A 603 11.54 1.18 3.82
C HIS A 603 12.37 0.17 4.63
N THR A 604 12.42 -1.07 4.17
CA THR A 604 13.17 -2.13 4.86
C THR A 604 14.52 -2.39 4.19
N LEU A 605 15.55 -2.60 5.01
CA LEU A 605 16.89 -3.01 4.59
C LEU A 605 17.16 -4.41 5.11
N VAL A 606 16.67 -5.41 4.36
CA VAL A 606 16.75 -6.82 4.76
C VAL A 606 17.72 -7.62 3.87
N PRO A 607 18.49 -8.57 4.42
CA PRO A 607 19.45 -9.38 3.64
C PRO A 607 18.82 -10.11 2.44
N GLN A 608 17.54 -10.44 2.51
CA GLN A 608 16.80 -11.12 1.45
C GLN A 608 16.76 -10.31 0.15
N GLN A 609 16.72 -8.98 0.20
CA GLN A 609 16.76 -8.13 -0.98
C GLN A 609 18.12 -8.23 -1.69
N ALA A 610 19.21 -8.19 -0.92
CA ALA A 610 20.57 -8.36 -1.46
C ALA A 610 20.77 -9.78 -2.02
N LEU A 611 20.29 -10.81 -1.31
CA LEU A 611 20.34 -12.20 -1.78
C LEU A 611 19.51 -12.40 -3.04
N PHE A 612 18.36 -11.73 -3.19
CA PHE A 612 17.60 -11.72 -4.43
C PHE A 612 18.44 -11.17 -5.58
N LEU A 613 19.06 -10.00 -5.38
CA LEU A 613 19.88 -9.37 -6.41
C LEU A 613 21.13 -10.18 -6.79
N LEU A 614 21.67 -10.99 -5.87
CA LEU A 614 22.81 -11.85 -6.15
C LEU A 614 22.45 -13.18 -6.81
N ASN A 615 21.29 -13.77 -6.47
CA ASN A 615 21.00 -15.17 -6.78
C ASN A 615 19.80 -15.38 -7.69
N ASN A 616 18.94 -14.38 -7.89
CA ASN A 616 17.74 -14.57 -8.70
C ASN A 616 18.10 -14.77 -10.19
N PRO A 617 17.51 -15.77 -10.88
CA PRO A 617 17.77 -16.04 -12.30
C PRO A 617 17.59 -14.82 -13.20
N MET A 618 16.63 -13.95 -12.91
CA MET A 618 16.41 -12.70 -13.65
C MET A 618 17.67 -11.85 -13.70
N ILE A 619 18.42 -11.76 -12.60
CA ILE A 619 19.62 -10.90 -12.54
C ILE A 619 20.75 -11.48 -13.39
N GLN A 620 20.85 -12.81 -13.46
CA GLN A 620 21.81 -13.49 -14.31
C GLN A 620 21.50 -13.27 -15.79
N VAL A 621 20.22 -13.32 -16.17
CA VAL A 621 19.75 -13.00 -17.52
C VAL A 621 20.06 -11.52 -17.85
N VAL A 622 19.74 -10.59 -16.96
CA VAL A 622 20.04 -9.15 -17.12
C VAL A 622 21.54 -8.92 -17.31
N ALA A 623 22.40 -9.57 -16.51
CA ALA A 623 23.85 -9.45 -16.62
C ALA A 623 24.38 -9.99 -17.95
N ARG A 624 23.86 -11.12 -18.42
CA ARG A 624 24.21 -11.72 -19.72
C ARG A 624 23.83 -10.80 -20.88
N ASP A 625 22.60 -10.31 -20.89
CA ASP A 625 22.09 -9.43 -21.95
C ASP A 625 22.84 -8.09 -21.98
N LEU A 626 23.14 -7.53 -20.79
CA LEU A 626 23.94 -6.33 -20.67
C LEU A 626 25.34 -6.49 -21.28
N VAL A 627 26.03 -7.59 -21.02
CA VAL A 627 27.37 -7.86 -21.57
C VAL A 627 27.32 -8.15 -23.08
N ALA A 628 26.26 -8.82 -23.55
CA ALA A 628 26.06 -9.12 -24.97
C ALA A 628 25.86 -7.85 -25.82
N LEU A 629 25.44 -6.74 -25.20
CA LEU A 629 25.24 -5.46 -25.86
C LEU A 629 26.49 -4.60 -25.93
N LEU A 630 27.59 -4.99 -25.27
CA LEU A 630 28.86 -4.26 -25.33
C LEU A 630 29.57 -4.54 -26.66
N ALA A 631 29.89 -3.49 -27.41
CA ALA A 631 30.47 -3.59 -28.74
C ALA A 631 32.01 -3.47 -28.77
N THR A 632 32.63 -3.02 -27.69
CA THR A 632 34.06 -2.73 -27.62
C THR A 632 34.94 -3.96 -27.36
N GLU A 633 36.06 -4.07 -28.08
CA GLU A 633 37.02 -5.18 -27.95
C GLU A 633 38.11 -4.93 -26.89
N GLY A 634 38.42 -3.66 -26.57
CA GLY A 634 39.43 -3.28 -25.57
C GLY A 634 38.90 -3.40 -24.14
N SER A 635 39.67 -4.00 -23.22
CA SER A 635 39.20 -4.25 -21.85
C SER A 635 38.77 -2.97 -21.12
N ASP A 636 39.50 -1.88 -21.29
CA ASP A 636 39.22 -0.64 -20.57
C ASP A 636 38.05 0.13 -21.18
N ASP A 637 37.99 0.19 -22.51
CA ASP A 637 36.88 0.78 -23.24
C ASP A 637 35.58 0.02 -22.98
N ARG A 638 35.67 -1.30 -22.81
CA ARG A 638 34.54 -2.17 -22.47
C ARG A 638 34.07 -2.00 -21.03
N VAL A 639 34.98 -1.78 -20.09
CA VAL A 639 34.61 -1.36 -18.73
C VAL A 639 33.96 0.02 -18.76
N ALA A 640 34.51 0.98 -19.49
CA ALA A 640 33.92 2.31 -19.62
C ALA A 640 32.51 2.27 -20.24
N GLU A 641 32.32 1.49 -21.31
CA GLU A 641 31.01 1.28 -21.93
C GLU A 641 30.00 0.67 -20.95
N LEU A 642 30.42 -0.31 -20.13
CA LEU A 642 29.58 -0.89 -19.09
C LEU A 642 29.17 0.15 -18.03
N TYR A 643 30.09 1.00 -17.56
CA TYR A 643 29.79 2.07 -16.61
C TYR A 643 28.85 3.13 -17.20
N ARG A 644 29.06 3.54 -18.46
CA ARG A 644 28.16 4.45 -19.17
C ARG A 644 26.76 3.87 -19.29
N ARG A 645 26.62 2.56 -19.49
CA ARG A 645 25.32 1.90 -19.63
C ARG A 645 24.58 1.71 -18.31
N VAL A 646 25.29 1.42 -17.22
CA VAL A 646 24.69 1.15 -15.90
C VAL A 646 24.49 2.43 -15.07
N PHE A 647 25.45 3.35 -15.13
CA PHE A 647 25.47 4.56 -14.31
C PHE A 647 25.34 5.87 -15.07
N ALA A 648 25.46 5.85 -16.41
CA ALA A 648 25.52 7.06 -17.24
C ALA A 648 26.65 8.01 -16.81
N ARG A 649 27.81 7.43 -16.47
CA ARG A 649 29.07 8.15 -16.22
C ARG A 649 30.27 7.30 -16.60
N GLU A 650 31.43 7.93 -16.70
CA GLU A 650 32.72 7.24 -16.80
C GLU A 650 33.13 6.60 -15.46
N PRO A 651 33.88 5.48 -15.47
CA PRO A 651 34.51 4.96 -14.26
C PRO A 651 35.63 5.90 -13.81
N SER A 652 35.77 6.05 -12.50
CA SER A 652 36.96 6.67 -11.92
C SER A 652 38.22 5.82 -12.19
N ALA A 653 39.40 6.43 -12.08
CA ALA A 653 40.67 5.70 -12.26
C ALA A 653 40.79 4.48 -11.33
N LYS A 654 40.28 4.60 -10.09
CA LYS A 654 40.26 3.52 -9.10
C LYS A 654 39.29 2.40 -9.49
N GLU A 655 38.09 2.75 -9.96
CA GLU A 655 37.10 1.77 -10.42
C GLU A 655 37.60 1.00 -11.65
N LEU A 656 38.26 1.68 -12.57
CA LEU A 656 38.88 1.06 -13.74
C LEU A 656 39.99 0.08 -13.33
N GLU A 657 40.84 0.45 -12.37
CA GLU A 657 41.87 -0.43 -11.81
C GLU A 657 41.27 -1.67 -11.15
N GLN A 658 40.23 -1.50 -10.32
CA GLN A 658 39.54 -2.60 -9.64
C GLN A 658 38.88 -3.56 -10.64
N ALA A 659 38.24 -3.02 -11.70
CA ALA A 659 37.65 -3.84 -12.75
C ALA A 659 38.72 -4.66 -13.50
N ARG A 660 39.87 -4.07 -13.83
CA ARG A 660 41.01 -4.79 -14.44
C ARG A 660 41.53 -5.90 -13.55
N GLU A 661 41.66 -5.65 -12.25
CA GLU A 661 42.10 -6.67 -11.29
C GLU A 661 41.10 -7.83 -11.21
N PHE A 662 39.80 -7.51 -11.17
CA PHE A 662 38.73 -8.51 -11.15
C PHE A 662 38.75 -9.41 -12.39
N LEU A 663 38.87 -8.82 -13.58
CA LEU A 663 38.87 -9.55 -14.87
C LEU A 663 40.10 -10.46 -15.06
N LYS A 664 41.15 -10.32 -14.24
CA LYS A 664 42.35 -11.17 -14.27
C LYS A 664 42.22 -12.48 -13.46
N ARG A 665 41.13 -12.69 -12.71
CA ARG A 665 40.99 -13.80 -11.73
C ARG A 665 40.86 -15.20 -12.35
N GLY A 666 40.79 -15.34 -13.69
CA GLY A 666 40.65 -16.62 -14.40
C GLY A 666 39.20 -17.11 -14.47
N SER A 667 38.90 -18.09 -15.34
CA SER A 667 37.52 -18.60 -15.52
C SER A 667 36.97 -19.19 -14.21
N PRO A 668 35.68 -19.02 -13.91
CA PRO A 668 35.05 -19.67 -12.76
C PRO A 668 35.25 -21.18 -12.83
N ASN A 669 35.46 -21.82 -11.68
CA ASN A 669 35.50 -23.28 -11.62
C ASN A 669 34.16 -23.83 -12.15
N PRO A 670 34.18 -24.86 -13.02
CA PRO A 670 32.96 -25.50 -13.45
C PRO A 670 32.22 -26.03 -12.22
N LEU A 671 30.90 -25.88 -12.23
CA LEU A 671 30.04 -26.44 -11.20
C LEU A 671 30.25 -27.97 -11.16
N PRO A 672 30.28 -28.62 -9.98
CA PRO A 672 30.38 -30.08 -9.89
C PRO A 672 29.27 -30.75 -10.71
N LYS A 673 29.56 -31.83 -11.44
CA LYS A 673 28.53 -32.57 -12.19
C LYS A 673 27.46 -33.10 -11.23
N ASP A 674 26.19 -33.05 -11.64
CA ASP A 674 25.10 -33.66 -10.90
C ASP A 674 25.19 -35.18 -11.02
N GLU A 675 25.24 -35.89 -9.90
CA GLU A 675 25.17 -37.36 -9.89
C GLU A 675 23.74 -37.83 -10.21
N TRP A 676 22.72 -37.03 -9.85
CA TRP A 676 21.32 -37.29 -10.15
C TRP A 676 20.85 -36.62 -11.44
N SER A 677 20.06 -37.34 -12.24
CA SER A 677 19.33 -36.82 -13.39
C SER A 677 17.90 -37.37 -13.41
N PHE A 678 16.97 -36.61 -13.99
CA PHE A 678 15.54 -36.90 -13.94
C PHE A 678 14.96 -36.92 -15.35
N GLY A 679 14.14 -37.93 -15.62
CA GLY A 679 13.70 -38.18 -16.98
C GLY A 679 12.53 -39.14 -17.04
N TYR A 680 12.21 -39.55 -18.26
CA TYR A 680 11.23 -40.57 -18.54
C TYR A 680 11.72 -41.54 -19.62
N GLY A 681 11.08 -42.69 -19.73
CA GLY A 681 11.43 -43.67 -20.75
C GLY A 681 10.92 -45.07 -20.42
N GLN A 682 11.67 -46.09 -20.83
CA GLN A 682 11.32 -47.48 -20.59
C GLN A 682 12.54 -48.37 -20.41
N ILE A 683 12.33 -49.50 -19.74
CA ILE A 683 13.29 -50.60 -19.70
C ILE A 683 13.21 -51.35 -21.03
N SER A 684 14.33 -51.45 -21.73
CA SER A 684 14.47 -52.18 -22.99
C SER A 684 15.33 -53.42 -22.78
N PHE A 685 14.90 -54.55 -23.34
CA PHE A 685 15.62 -55.83 -23.24
C PHE A 685 16.30 -56.15 -24.58
N SER A 686 17.63 -56.28 -24.57
CA SER A 686 18.41 -56.72 -25.74
C SER A 686 19.39 -57.81 -25.31
N ASN A 687 19.41 -58.96 -26.02
CA ASN A 687 20.28 -60.10 -25.69
C ASN A 687 20.24 -60.48 -24.20
N GLU A 688 19.03 -60.55 -23.62
CA GLU A 688 18.78 -60.87 -22.19
C GLU A 688 19.31 -59.83 -21.19
N ARG A 689 19.80 -58.67 -21.65
CA ARG A 689 20.25 -57.55 -20.80
C ARG A 689 19.25 -56.41 -20.83
N ALA A 690 18.83 -55.97 -19.65
CA ALA A 690 17.99 -54.78 -19.50
C ALA A 690 18.82 -53.51 -19.57
N THR A 691 18.33 -52.52 -20.30
CA THR A 691 18.91 -51.18 -20.43
C THR A 691 17.82 -50.13 -20.29
N VAL A 692 18.17 -48.95 -19.80
CA VAL A 692 17.22 -47.84 -19.66
C VAL A 692 17.63 -46.71 -20.57
N LYS A 693 16.77 -46.41 -21.55
CA LYS A 693 16.88 -45.19 -22.33
C LYS A 693 16.08 -44.11 -21.59
N ILE A 694 16.76 -43.03 -21.20
CA ILE A 694 16.16 -41.88 -20.54
C ILE A 694 16.10 -40.71 -21.51
N GLU A 695 14.92 -40.10 -21.63
CA GLU A 695 14.73 -38.78 -22.22
C GLU A 695 14.55 -37.76 -21.07
N PRO A 696 15.16 -36.57 -21.13
CA PRO A 696 15.10 -35.61 -20.03
C PRO A 696 13.69 -35.04 -19.83
N LEU A 697 13.31 -34.83 -18.57
CA LEU A 697 12.18 -33.97 -18.22
C LEU A 697 12.67 -32.53 -18.26
N ASN A 698 12.13 -31.71 -19.17
CA ASN A 698 12.72 -30.40 -19.49
C ASN A 698 12.14 -29.23 -18.69
N TYR A 699 11.06 -29.45 -17.94
CA TYR A 699 10.37 -28.37 -17.22
C TYR A 699 10.36 -28.65 -15.71
N PHE A 700 10.79 -27.66 -14.92
CA PHE A 700 10.80 -27.71 -13.47
C PHE A 700 9.83 -26.67 -12.91
N VAL A 701 8.70 -27.13 -12.36
CA VAL A 701 7.62 -26.26 -11.88
C VAL A 701 7.23 -26.71 -10.48
N GLU A 702 7.18 -25.81 -9.50
CA GLU A 702 6.75 -26.13 -8.13
C GLU A 702 7.46 -27.34 -7.49
N ASN A 703 8.79 -27.41 -7.65
CA ASN A 703 9.61 -28.53 -7.15
C ASN A 703 9.25 -29.89 -7.78
N ARG A 704 8.84 -29.88 -9.06
CA ARG A 704 8.48 -31.06 -9.83
C ARG A 704 9.09 -30.97 -11.23
N TRP A 705 9.78 -32.03 -11.63
CA TRP A 705 10.18 -32.25 -13.02
C TRP A 705 9.01 -32.84 -13.80
N GLN A 706 8.70 -32.28 -14.97
CA GLN A 706 7.61 -32.70 -15.85
C GLN A 706 8.02 -32.59 -17.33
N ALA A 707 7.33 -33.36 -18.19
CA ALA A 707 7.71 -33.50 -19.60
C ALA A 707 7.32 -32.29 -20.47
N GLN A 708 6.25 -31.57 -20.11
CA GLN A 708 5.72 -30.40 -20.80
C GLN A 708 5.34 -29.32 -19.79
N ILE A 709 5.19 -28.06 -20.22
CA ILE A 709 4.80 -26.94 -19.34
C ILE A 709 3.34 -27.07 -18.86
N GLU A 710 2.44 -27.56 -19.72
CA GLU A 710 1.06 -27.91 -19.36
C GLU A 710 1.04 -29.18 -18.52
N TYR A 711 0.25 -29.20 -17.45
CA TYR A 711 0.17 -30.32 -16.52
C TYR A 711 -1.24 -30.47 -15.92
N PRO A 712 -1.87 -31.65 -16.01
CA PRO A 712 -1.47 -32.82 -16.79
C PRO A 712 -1.57 -32.57 -18.30
N GLU A 713 -0.67 -33.21 -19.07
CA GLU A 713 -0.67 -33.09 -20.54
C GLU A 713 -1.34 -34.31 -21.18
N LYS A 714 -1.97 -34.14 -22.35
CA LYS A 714 -2.78 -35.17 -23.01
C LYS A 714 -2.01 -36.43 -23.40
N GLY A 715 -0.75 -36.32 -23.80
CA GLY A 715 0.14 -37.44 -24.20
C GLY A 715 0.97 -38.05 -23.08
N PHE A 716 1.38 -37.27 -22.08
CA PHE A 716 2.20 -37.72 -20.94
C PHE A 716 1.39 -37.97 -19.65
N GLY A 717 0.16 -37.49 -19.58
CA GLY A 717 -0.67 -37.57 -18.38
C GLY A 717 -0.06 -36.77 -17.23
N HIS A 718 0.06 -37.41 -16.07
CA HIS A 718 0.62 -36.83 -14.85
C HIS A 718 2.13 -37.09 -14.69
N LEU A 719 2.82 -37.59 -15.73
CA LEU A 719 4.23 -37.95 -15.71
C LEU A 719 5.07 -36.87 -15.00
N SER A 720 5.69 -37.26 -13.89
CA SER A 720 6.51 -36.34 -13.11
C SER A 720 7.46 -37.04 -12.15
N VAL A 721 8.50 -36.32 -11.75
CA VAL A 721 9.38 -36.67 -10.63
C VAL A 721 9.35 -35.53 -9.62
N THR A 722 9.19 -35.85 -8.35
CA THR A 722 9.22 -34.89 -7.21
C THR A 722 10.33 -35.29 -6.24
N PRO A 723 10.65 -34.53 -5.17
CA PRO A 723 11.60 -34.99 -4.16
C PRO A 723 11.18 -36.32 -3.54
N GLU A 724 9.88 -36.49 -3.30
CA GLU A 724 9.33 -37.61 -2.53
C GLU A 724 9.00 -38.83 -3.36
N GLY A 725 8.73 -38.67 -4.66
CA GLY A 725 8.43 -39.77 -5.57
C GLY A 725 8.17 -39.26 -6.97
N GLY A 726 6.93 -39.40 -7.42
CA GLY A 726 6.51 -38.94 -8.73
C GLY A 726 5.22 -39.61 -9.18
N HIS A 727 5.02 -39.62 -10.48
CA HIS A 727 3.90 -40.28 -11.12
C HIS A 727 4.34 -40.80 -12.51
N PRO A 728 4.08 -42.07 -12.87
CA PRO A 728 4.36 -42.59 -14.20
C PRO A 728 3.45 -41.96 -15.25
N GLY A 729 3.86 -41.91 -16.51
CA GLY A 729 2.98 -41.45 -17.58
C GLY A 729 1.93 -42.49 -17.96
N ASN A 730 0.95 -42.08 -18.77
CA ASN A 730 -0.15 -42.94 -19.22
C ASN A 730 0.25 -43.95 -20.32
N ARG A 731 1.55 -44.10 -20.60
CA ARG A 731 2.09 -44.94 -21.68
C ARG A 731 3.25 -45.76 -21.14
N THR A 732 3.44 -46.97 -21.68
CA THR A 732 4.52 -47.88 -21.26
C THR A 732 5.92 -47.36 -21.57
N ASP A 733 6.04 -46.43 -22.53
CA ASP A 733 7.29 -45.71 -22.87
C ASP A 733 7.52 -44.45 -22.01
N CYS A 734 6.66 -44.20 -21.03
CA CYS A 734 6.68 -43.01 -20.16
C CYS A 734 6.81 -43.38 -18.68
N CYS A 735 7.69 -44.33 -18.34
CA CYS A 735 8.05 -44.56 -16.94
C CYS A 735 8.71 -43.31 -16.35
N SER A 736 8.42 -43.00 -15.09
CA SER A 736 9.14 -41.97 -14.33
C SER A 736 10.50 -42.52 -13.91
N ILE A 737 11.58 -41.79 -14.20
CA ILE A 737 12.95 -42.27 -13.99
C ILE A 737 13.77 -41.27 -13.16
N ARG A 738 14.38 -41.76 -12.08
CA ARG A 738 15.55 -41.10 -11.45
C ARG A 738 16.80 -41.89 -11.82
N ARG A 739 17.84 -41.22 -12.31
CA ARG A 739 19.12 -41.83 -12.64
C ARG A 739 20.20 -41.28 -11.73
N TRP A 740 20.94 -42.15 -11.06
CA TRP A 740 22.17 -41.80 -10.37
C TRP A 740 23.39 -42.29 -11.16
N THR A 741 24.43 -41.49 -11.26
CA THR A 741 25.69 -41.83 -11.95
C THR A 741 26.82 -41.91 -10.92
N ALA A 742 27.50 -43.06 -10.86
CA ALA A 742 28.57 -43.30 -9.91
C ALA A 742 29.78 -42.37 -10.18
N PRO A 743 30.20 -41.54 -9.22
CA PRO A 743 31.36 -40.67 -9.40
C PRO A 743 32.68 -41.44 -9.32
N GLU A 744 32.69 -42.57 -8.61
CA GLU A 744 33.86 -43.44 -8.39
C GLU A 744 33.42 -44.90 -8.35
N ALA A 745 34.39 -45.82 -8.46
CA ALA A 745 34.13 -47.24 -8.26
C ALA A 745 34.14 -47.61 -6.77
N GLY A 746 33.26 -48.52 -6.35
CA GLY A 746 33.15 -48.91 -4.94
C GLY A 746 32.01 -49.88 -4.63
N LYS A 747 31.88 -50.28 -3.36
CA LYS A 747 30.73 -51.07 -2.88
C LYS A 747 29.57 -50.13 -2.62
N MET A 748 28.39 -50.43 -3.15
CA MET A 748 27.21 -49.57 -3.00
C MET A 748 26.09 -50.26 -2.21
N VAL A 749 25.47 -49.51 -1.32
CA VAL A 749 24.24 -49.89 -0.61
C VAL A 749 23.14 -48.91 -1.01
N ILE A 750 22.03 -49.45 -1.48
CA ILE A 750 20.82 -48.71 -1.81
C ILE A 750 19.76 -49.07 -0.78
N THR A 751 19.14 -48.07 -0.17
CA THR A 751 18.04 -48.23 0.79
C THR A 751 16.91 -47.29 0.45
N GLY A 752 15.67 -47.68 0.71
CA GLY A 752 14.50 -46.84 0.48
C GLY A 752 13.20 -47.53 0.84
N GLU A 753 12.11 -46.79 0.70
CA GLU A 753 10.75 -47.29 0.86
C GLU A 753 9.93 -46.82 -0.34
N LEU A 754 9.40 -47.76 -1.11
CA LEU A 754 8.51 -47.51 -2.23
C LEU A 754 7.07 -47.65 -1.74
N ALA A 755 6.29 -46.58 -1.80
CA ALA A 755 4.91 -46.55 -1.35
C ALA A 755 3.95 -46.01 -2.41
N ARG A 756 2.76 -46.60 -2.45
CA ARG A 756 1.62 -46.13 -3.24
C ARG A 756 0.43 -45.90 -2.29
N PRO A 757 0.08 -44.64 -1.99
CA PRO A 757 -0.92 -44.33 -0.96
C PRO A 757 -2.37 -44.46 -1.45
N SER A 758 -2.63 -44.42 -2.76
CA SER A 758 -3.99 -44.54 -3.30
C SER A 758 -4.54 -45.96 -3.14
N GLU A 759 -5.81 -46.09 -2.77
CA GLU A 759 -6.54 -47.36 -2.76
C GLU A 759 -7.16 -47.69 -4.13
N ASN A 760 -7.25 -46.70 -5.03
CA ASN A 760 -7.78 -46.84 -6.38
C ASN A 760 -6.66 -47.07 -7.39
N GLY A 761 -6.90 -47.82 -8.47
CA GLY A 761 -5.96 -48.07 -9.59
C GLY A 761 -5.36 -49.48 -9.59
N ASP A 762 -4.47 -49.79 -10.55
CA ASP A 762 -3.92 -51.13 -10.80
C ASP A 762 -2.48 -51.36 -10.29
N GLY A 763 -1.91 -50.32 -9.65
CA GLY A 763 -0.62 -50.40 -9.00
C GLY A 763 0.54 -49.98 -9.90
N ILE A 764 1.68 -49.76 -9.26
CA ILE A 764 2.92 -49.40 -9.95
C ILE A 764 3.84 -50.61 -10.07
N GLU A 765 4.64 -50.61 -11.14
CA GLU A 765 5.80 -51.49 -11.28
C GLU A 765 7.07 -50.65 -11.17
N ALA A 766 7.99 -51.06 -10.29
CA ALA A 766 9.23 -50.35 -10.05
C ALA A 766 10.44 -51.28 -10.21
N SER A 767 11.55 -50.75 -10.73
CA SER A 767 12.79 -51.48 -10.90
C SER A 767 14.00 -50.61 -10.58
N ILE A 768 15.04 -51.22 -10.02
CA ILE A 768 16.40 -50.68 -9.99
C ILE A 768 17.19 -51.36 -11.12
N VAL A 769 17.71 -50.58 -12.05
CA VAL A 769 18.45 -51.08 -13.22
C VAL A 769 19.85 -50.49 -13.24
N SER A 770 20.87 -51.33 -13.29
CA SER A 770 22.25 -50.91 -13.54
C SER A 770 22.54 -50.95 -15.05
N SER A 771 23.22 -49.93 -15.58
CA SER A 771 23.67 -49.97 -16.98
C SER A 771 24.67 -51.09 -17.27
N ARG A 772 25.26 -51.69 -16.24
CA ARG A 772 26.17 -52.84 -16.37
C ARG A 772 25.51 -54.16 -15.99
N GLN A 773 24.75 -54.23 -14.92
CA GLN A 773 24.21 -55.49 -14.39
C GLN A 773 22.79 -55.80 -14.87
N GLY A 774 22.11 -54.86 -15.54
CA GLY A 774 20.71 -55.01 -15.92
C GLY A 774 19.77 -54.79 -14.74
N VAL A 775 18.61 -55.45 -14.71
CA VAL A 775 17.66 -55.33 -13.59
C VAL A 775 18.27 -55.96 -12.34
N ILE A 776 18.45 -55.16 -11.30
CA ILE A 776 19.00 -55.60 -10.01
C ILE A 776 17.86 -56.09 -9.11
N ALA A 777 16.75 -55.35 -9.07
CA ALA A 777 15.58 -55.68 -8.28
C ALA A 777 14.32 -55.05 -8.90
N SER A 778 13.17 -55.68 -8.70
CA SER A 778 11.86 -55.17 -9.13
C SER A 778 10.79 -55.43 -8.08
N TRP A 779 9.79 -54.55 -8.04
CA TRP A 779 8.64 -54.61 -7.13
C TRP A 779 7.35 -54.28 -7.89
N ILE A 780 6.26 -54.91 -7.45
CA ILE A 780 4.91 -54.53 -7.84
C ILE A 780 4.19 -54.08 -6.55
N VAL A 781 3.69 -52.84 -6.56
CA VAL A 781 3.00 -52.26 -5.40
C VAL A 781 1.60 -51.84 -5.83
N GLU A 782 0.62 -52.66 -5.47
CA GLU A 782 -0.80 -52.38 -5.71
C GLU A 782 -1.33 -51.36 -4.70
N GLN A 783 -0.96 -51.49 -3.42
CA GLN A 783 -1.26 -50.54 -2.35
C GLN A 783 -0.26 -50.72 -1.20
N GLY A 784 0.04 -49.65 -0.47
CA GLY A 784 0.90 -49.70 0.73
C GLY A 784 2.36 -49.41 0.42
N ALA A 785 3.26 -49.86 1.29
CA ALA A 785 4.70 -49.59 1.22
C ALA A 785 5.54 -50.87 1.23
N GLN A 786 6.65 -50.85 0.50
CA GLN A 786 7.65 -51.93 0.46
C GLN A 786 9.05 -51.35 0.63
N LEU A 787 9.85 -51.98 1.49
CA LEU A 787 11.27 -51.63 1.65
C LEU A 787 12.05 -52.06 0.40
N THR A 788 12.88 -51.15 -0.11
CA THR A 788 13.75 -51.39 -1.26
C THR A 788 15.20 -51.32 -0.80
N GLU A 789 15.78 -52.47 -0.47
CA GLU A 789 17.17 -52.59 -0.02
C GLU A 789 17.96 -53.50 -0.97
N VAL A 790 19.09 -52.99 -1.46
CA VAL A 790 19.94 -53.66 -2.45
C VAL A 790 21.41 -53.36 -2.15
N GLU A 791 22.24 -54.39 -2.09
CA GLU A 791 23.70 -54.25 -2.06
C GLU A 791 24.29 -54.61 -3.43
N LEU A 792 25.14 -53.73 -3.95
CA LEU A 792 25.97 -54.00 -5.12
C LEU A 792 27.42 -54.15 -4.68
N PRO A 793 28.06 -55.32 -4.95
CA PRO A 793 29.41 -55.59 -4.48
C PRO A 793 30.44 -54.65 -5.11
N VAL A 794 30.23 -54.25 -6.37
CA VAL A 794 31.02 -53.26 -7.09
C VAL A 794 30.11 -52.49 -8.05
N VAL A 795 30.17 -51.17 -8.01
CA VAL A 795 29.77 -50.26 -9.10
C VAL A 795 31.02 -49.62 -9.69
N GLU A 796 31.03 -49.35 -10.99
CA GLU A 796 32.15 -48.70 -11.69
C GLU A 796 31.95 -47.18 -11.81
N SER A 797 33.05 -46.42 -11.89
CA SER A 797 32.97 -44.98 -12.20
C SER A 797 32.23 -44.75 -13.52
N GLY A 798 31.21 -43.90 -13.50
CA GLY A 798 30.34 -43.61 -14.64
C GLY A 798 29.23 -44.64 -14.89
N GLU A 799 29.12 -45.70 -14.09
CA GLU A 799 27.97 -46.60 -14.11
C GLU A 799 26.70 -45.86 -13.67
N THR A 800 25.56 -46.17 -14.30
CA THR A 800 24.27 -45.54 -13.98
C THR A 800 23.35 -46.52 -13.28
N ILE A 801 22.64 -46.04 -12.28
CA ILE A 801 21.64 -46.76 -11.50
C ILE A 801 20.31 -46.04 -11.66
N ASP A 802 19.38 -46.72 -12.32
CA ASP A 802 18.10 -46.17 -12.73
C ASP A 802 16.97 -46.71 -11.88
N PHE A 803 16.25 -45.80 -11.22
CA PHE A 803 15.04 -46.06 -10.46
C PHE A 803 13.86 -45.78 -11.39
N VAL A 804 13.34 -46.84 -11.99
CA VAL A 804 12.30 -46.77 -13.02
C VAL A 804 10.97 -47.13 -12.39
N VAL A 805 9.94 -46.28 -12.54
CA VAL A 805 8.58 -46.57 -12.09
C VAL A 805 7.61 -46.41 -13.26
N GLY A 806 6.95 -47.49 -13.63
CA GLY A 806 5.93 -47.56 -14.68
C GLY A 806 4.53 -47.84 -14.13
N CYS A 807 3.52 -47.58 -14.95
CA CYS A 807 2.14 -47.99 -14.67
C CYS A 807 1.89 -49.43 -15.16
N ARG A 808 0.97 -50.15 -14.52
CA ARG A 808 0.58 -51.52 -14.94
C ARG A 808 -0.59 -51.54 -15.93
N GLY A 809 -1.23 -50.41 -16.13
CA GLY A 809 -2.32 -50.22 -17.11
C GLY A 809 -2.84 -48.79 -17.10
N ASN A 810 -3.66 -48.42 -16.12
CA ASN A 810 -4.20 -47.06 -15.99
C ASN A 810 -3.47 -46.25 -14.91
N ALA A 811 -2.60 -45.35 -15.38
CA ALA A 811 -1.80 -44.50 -14.51
C ALA A 811 -2.61 -43.50 -13.66
N GLY A 812 -3.91 -43.28 -13.88
CA GLY A 812 -4.68 -42.19 -13.26
C GLY A 812 -4.66 -42.09 -11.72
N TRP A 813 -4.22 -43.14 -11.01
CA TRP A 813 -4.09 -43.18 -9.55
C TRP A 813 -2.72 -43.69 -9.07
N ASP A 814 -1.69 -43.58 -9.91
CA ASP A 814 -0.37 -44.20 -9.69
C ASP A 814 0.69 -43.23 -9.16
N SER A 815 0.27 -42.16 -8.49
CA SER A 815 1.19 -41.35 -7.69
C SER A 815 1.91 -42.24 -6.67
N PHE A 816 3.22 -42.10 -6.58
CA PHE A 816 4.05 -42.90 -5.70
C PHE A 816 5.01 -42.05 -4.89
N GLN A 817 5.51 -42.64 -3.80
CA GLN A 817 6.61 -42.12 -2.98
C GLN A 817 7.75 -43.14 -3.06
N TRP A 818 8.97 -42.67 -3.33
CA TRP A 818 10.17 -43.51 -3.31
C TRP A 818 11.39 -42.69 -2.92
N LYS A 819 11.63 -42.61 -1.61
CA LYS A 819 12.80 -41.92 -1.05
C LYS A 819 13.96 -42.90 -1.01
N VAL A 820 14.99 -42.64 -1.81
CA VAL A 820 16.14 -43.52 -1.97
C VAL A 820 17.37 -42.87 -1.34
N SER A 821 18.08 -43.63 -0.51
CA SER A 821 19.38 -43.28 0.03
C SER A 821 20.44 -44.21 -0.53
N LEU A 822 21.51 -43.63 -1.04
CA LEU A 822 22.67 -44.34 -1.59
C LEU A 822 23.85 -44.14 -0.64
N ALA A 823 24.60 -45.20 -0.38
CA ALA A 823 25.89 -45.13 0.30
C ALA A 823 26.93 -45.88 -0.53
N LEU A 824 28.01 -45.19 -0.89
CA LEU A 824 29.13 -45.75 -1.66
C LEU A 824 30.38 -45.76 -0.78
N GLU A 825 31.00 -46.92 -0.63
CA GLU A 825 32.33 -47.09 -0.06
C GLU A 825 33.34 -47.18 -1.20
N SER A 826 34.05 -46.08 -1.46
CA SER A 826 35.09 -46.00 -2.49
C SER A 826 36.48 -45.88 -1.86
N SER A 827 37.51 -45.76 -2.71
CA SER A 827 38.89 -45.51 -2.27
C SER A 827 39.08 -44.19 -1.50
N THR A 828 38.16 -43.24 -1.65
CA THR A 828 38.21 -41.93 -0.97
C THR A 828 37.39 -41.90 0.33
N GLY A 829 36.71 -43.00 0.67
CA GLY A 829 35.93 -43.18 1.89
C GLY A 829 34.44 -43.40 1.63
N TRP A 830 33.63 -43.22 2.67
CA TRP A 830 32.18 -43.34 2.58
C TRP A 830 31.54 -42.03 2.11
N GLN A 831 30.71 -42.11 1.08
CA GLN A 831 29.89 -41.02 0.57
C GLN A 831 28.41 -41.43 0.54
N LYS A 832 27.51 -40.45 0.70
CA LYS A 832 26.06 -40.68 0.75
C LYS A 832 25.32 -39.70 -0.15
N TRP A 833 24.24 -40.18 -0.77
CA TRP A 833 23.31 -39.38 -1.56
C TRP A 833 21.87 -39.69 -1.13
N SER A 834 20.98 -38.73 -1.31
CA SER A 834 19.56 -38.85 -1.04
C SER A 834 18.77 -38.31 -2.22
N SER A 835 17.89 -39.15 -2.79
CA SER A 835 17.03 -38.74 -3.90
C SER A 835 16.05 -37.62 -3.55
N GLN A 836 15.82 -37.37 -2.24
CA GLN A 836 14.97 -36.30 -1.73
C GLN A 836 15.78 -35.02 -1.42
N GLN A 837 16.90 -35.14 -0.70
CA GLN A 837 17.71 -33.98 -0.31
C GLN A 837 18.53 -33.40 -1.48
N ASP A 838 18.91 -34.25 -2.43
CA ASP A 838 19.68 -33.85 -3.62
C ASP A 838 18.78 -33.47 -4.81
N PHE A 839 17.46 -33.50 -4.63
CA PHE A 839 16.50 -33.13 -5.68
C PHE A 839 16.52 -31.62 -5.94
N ARG A 840 16.76 -31.24 -7.19
CA ARG A 840 16.86 -29.83 -7.60
C ARG A 840 16.42 -29.63 -9.04
N GLY A 841 16.06 -28.38 -9.35
CA GLY A 841 15.83 -27.91 -10.71
C GLY A 841 17.14 -27.78 -11.51
N PRO A 842 17.06 -27.30 -12.77
CA PRO A 842 18.24 -27.10 -13.60
C PRO A 842 19.18 -26.09 -12.96
N ARG A 843 20.50 -26.35 -13.00
CA ARG A 843 21.48 -25.36 -12.55
C ARG A 843 21.56 -24.24 -13.59
N PRO A 844 21.51 -22.97 -13.17
CA PRO A 844 21.84 -21.89 -14.09
C PRO A 844 23.29 -22.03 -14.54
N GLU A 845 23.56 -21.69 -15.80
CA GLU A 845 24.94 -21.60 -16.28
C GLU A 845 25.68 -20.51 -15.48
N PRO A 846 26.91 -20.79 -15.01
CA PRO A 846 27.67 -19.79 -14.27
C PRO A 846 27.96 -18.57 -15.16
N LEU A 847 27.85 -17.39 -14.57
CA LEU A 847 28.23 -16.13 -15.22
C LEU A 847 29.74 -16.12 -15.48
N ASP A 848 30.17 -15.69 -16.66
CA ASP A 848 31.58 -15.41 -16.92
C ASP A 848 32.05 -14.16 -16.14
N LEU A 849 33.35 -13.84 -16.18
CA LEU A 849 33.87 -12.69 -15.44
C LEU A 849 33.30 -11.33 -15.88
N TRP A 850 32.93 -11.18 -17.15
CA TRP A 850 32.30 -9.94 -17.62
C TRP A 850 30.88 -9.81 -17.10
N MET A 851 30.13 -10.90 -17.13
CA MET A 851 28.77 -10.97 -16.60
C MET A 851 28.77 -10.80 -15.07
N GLN A 852 29.75 -11.35 -14.36
CA GLN A 852 29.92 -11.10 -12.93
C GLN A 852 30.27 -9.63 -12.65
N LEU A 853 31.16 -9.01 -13.43
CA LEU A 853 31.46 -7.59 -13.28
C LEU A 853 30.21 -6.74 -13.50
N ALA A 854 29.42 -7.03 -14.54
CA ALA A 854 28.12 -6.40 -14.78
C ALA A 854 27.18 -6.58 -13.58
N GLN A 855 27.05 -7.80 -13.05
CA GLN A 855 26.25 -8.08 -11.86
C GLN A 855 26.71 -7.25 -10.65
N VAL A 856 28.02 -7.13 -10.40
CA VAL A 856 28.58 -6.31 -9.31
C VAL A 856 28.12 -4.86 -9.40
N LEU A 857 28.08 -4.28 -10.61
CA LEU A 857 27.59 -2.90 -10.78
C LEU A 857 26.08 -2.80 -10.51
N LEU A 858 25.29 -3.77 -10.97
CA LEU A 858 23.83 -3.80 -10.80
C LEU A 858 23.39 -3.99 -9.34
N VAL A 859 24.24 -4.54 -8.48
CA VAL A 859 23.96 -4.72 -7.04
C VAL A 859 24.62 -3.65 -6.16
N SER A 860 25.28 -2.66 -6.76
CA SER A 860 25.96 -1.58 -6.03
C SER A 860 24.98 -0.56 -5.43
N ASN A 861 25.42 0.16 -4.39
CA ASN A 861 24.62 1.25 -3.82
C ASN A 861 24.29 2.35 -4.84
N GLU A 862 25.18 2.63 -5.79
CA GLU A 862 24.91 3.63 -6.84
C GLU A 862 23.77 3.21 -7.77
N PHE A 863 23.61 1.90 -8.01
CA PHE A 863 22.46 1.39 -8.74
C PHE A 863 21.20 1.36 -7.88
N LEU A 864 21.31 1.07 -6.58
CA LEU A 864 20.16 0.87 -5.71
C LEU A 864 19.58 2.15 -5.12
N PHE A 865 20.34 3.25 -5.11
CA PHE A 865 19.95 4.51 -4.48
C PHE A 865 19.91 5.66 -5.49
N ILE A 866 19.17 6.69 -5.11
CA ILE A 866 19.09 8.01 -5.71
C ILE A 866 19.64 8.96 -4.65
N ASP A 867 20.67 9.73 -5.01
CA ASP A 867 21.20 10.81 -4.16
C ASP A 867 20.20 11.96 -4.09
#